data_AF-D3STV6-F1
#
_entry.id   AF-D3STV6-F1
#
_cell.length_a   1.000
_cell.length_b   1.000
_cell.length_c   1.000
_cell.angle_alpha   90.00
_cell.angle_beta   90.00
_cell.angle_gamma   90.00
#
_symmetry.space_group_name_H-M   'P 1'
#
loop_
_entity.id
_entity.type
_entity.pdbx_description
1 polymer ?
#
loop_
_entity_poly.entity_id
_entity_poly.type
_entity_poly.pdbx_seq_one_letter_code
_entity_poly.pdbx_strand_id
1 'polypeptide(L)'
;MDGDHRGVGGDRAASPVLGIVLLFAMVGIGALLLFTAGSIMLDGLGSEVDREKVHLCMDETDHRLGTVASTGYEQSLALDDPDCQPSVVSDGSISITWYNSTDGKKPPWDNSSRTATEDLGALEFELEDRTLAHQGGAIWEVSESSVRTEKSPEIGFTEDGLLELGFMQVHQSETIGSEGVLRHDFESESEAATNLTTAVEEANEDVAIKIESEYAEGWKDHLGSEEEYADQFHEFDVNVESTSNPNEVVMTIEEIDTAPEEPYFLVEEDHGLWDQGGNEPLPSHILDHGDFFHVNTTLMNYGNESGHVNATLMIRDESGTGVESREITSDDEIEPGEYISTANHSEWNWDGAGANHFFKTGNPSDAIGVEPGEEYEYNVETAPGGATLNDPGQFIIEDDPPEVTITNVEDPVGQGETLTVHANVEKRGYGDDQLVWLSGFDGTIVDTTEVDSEGSGMESVELEWGSVDLPTDSTDTEIAVGTESNSDTEKVDVYPSLNITDIDVLDDPVEEDGSVTVEAIIESIGDEAETDVFIGGDEAGSQSVTVPDTGTKAVELEYDVGERTDRITVRTDSFEAEDDEMEEVVVVKRDGPECDAVDYEGSGSEHDPYQISNVDQLQCINDQGLDEHYELVDNIDAHGTEYWNPAVSHSETVYPESREFGLGDRFELSNTPVVERSVEVDAGTLNSDPEFELIDAEAGVVEIREDSGRGDNWRQLEVSYQESTESGEPRGFEPIGQDGNPYAANGDQGNSSGSFDGHFNGSGHLIEGLSIDRPDERFVGLFGATGHTTNADPVGSGSTIENVRLADVNIHGQQHVGALVGQAGGEVIQSRSEGVVRGEEQLVGGLIGDGAHASLDNELVAEGTVIGGPNTDYRNGEGIGGLIGRSTFQTEVSVGYTQNMTVIADDGNSVGSPPDRSHAGGLIGTSSYRDSTFDQMYTITNADGFDGATGAIVGTILGAQGESTTGDTFTESVYWQNSEDPYGVNDVDWNAPSPTLNWNGRSEDDMKGNDVNQGGRMGNLNFEEEGGPWVAVPDDYPRFDWELEAEGIFEVDIDNVENVTAGNSTTIDATVTSRDTDLDEDDVPQIITLTDTDGQVVDTKEVVESDLNEDGETEVELEWQTSLNDDGSGEVTVRSEDRADSAPIEIEPGDEIDWTGDADGSLDDIGDSTIEIDVDAVEVG
;
A
#
# COMPACT_ATOMS: atom_id res chain seq x y z
N MET A 1 81.21 66.01 -21.67
CA MET A 1 80.55 64.70 -21.87
C MET A 1 79.04 64.80 -21.73
N ASP A 2 78.47 65.99 -21.85
CA ASP A 2 78.05 66.43 -20.53
C ASP A 2 76.55 66.64 -20.54
N GLY A 3 75.86 65.74 -19.85
CA GLY A 3 74.48 65.97 -19.48
C GLY A 3 73.54 66.10 -20.67
N ASP A 4 72.31 66.55 -20.50
CA ASP A 4 71.90 67.44 -19.43
C ASP A 4 70.39 67.40 -19.29
N HIS A 5 69.98 67.75 -18.08
CA HIS A 5 68.66 67.94 -17.53
C HIS A 5 67.62 68.64 -18.42
N ARG A 6 66.35 68.34 -18.12
CA ARG A 6 65.27 69.25 -17.64
C ARG A 6 63.93 68.53 -17.93
N GLY A 7 63.04 68.24 -16.99
CA GLY A 7 62.51 69.11 -15.94
C GLY A 7 61.38 69.97 -16.52
N VAL A 8 60.13 69.72 -16.09
CA VAL A 8 58.88 70.56 -16.09
C VAL A 8 57.71 69.54 -16.01
N GLY A 9 56.86 69.44 -14.99
CA GLY A 9 56.27 70.46 -14.14
C GLY A 9 54.95 70.94 -14.76
N GLY A 10 53.80 70.38 -14.39
CA GLY A 10 52.52 70.80 -14.94
C GLY A 10 51.29 70.17 -14.28
N ASP A 11 51.00 70.57 -13.04
CA ASP A 11 49.65 70.46 -12.47
C ASP A 11 48.63 71.17 -13.37
N ARG A 12 47.57 70.45 -13.74
CA ARG A 12 46.27 71.04 -14.08
C ARG A 12 45.18 70.25 -13.36
N ALA A 13 44.64 70.88 -12.33
CA ALA A 13 43.48 70.43 -11.56
C ALA A 13 42.31 70.05 -12.50
N ALA A 14 41.98 68.76 -12.52
CA ALA A 14 40.67 68.29 -12.92
C ALA A 14 39.73 68.41 -11.71
N SER A 15 38.54 68.99 -11.93
CA SER A 15 37.51 69.17 -10.90
C SER A 15 37.22 67.85 -10.16
N PRO A 16 37.13 67.83 -8.82
CA PRO A 16 36.85 66.62 -8.03
C PRO A 16 35.58 65.88 -8.47
N VAL A 17 34.60 66.62 -9.01
CA VAL A 17 33.34 66.05 -9.50
C VAL A 17 33.55 65.21 -10.76
N LEU A 18 34.48 65.61 -11.65
CA LEU A 18 34.77 64.84 -12.85
C LEU A 18 35.59 63.59 -12.53
N GLY A 19 36.47 63.65 -11.51
CA GLY A 19 37.24 62.51 -11.03
C GLY A 19 36.35 61.44 -10.40
N ILE A 20 35.37 61.85 -9.59
CA ILE A 20 34.40 60.91 -8.98
C ILE A 20 33.50 60.27 -10.05
N VAL A 21 32.99 61.04 -11.00
CA VAL A 21 32.16 60.48 -12.09
C VAL A 21 32.95 59.54 -12.99
N LEU A 22 34.21 59.87 -13.33
CA LEU A 22 35.08 58.97 -14.10
C LEU A 22 35.47 57.73 -13.31
N LEU A 23 35.64 57.84 -12.00
CA LEU A 23 35.95 56.70 -11.14
C LEU A 23 34.75 55.77 -11.02
N PHE A 24 33.54 56.29 -10.78
CA PHE A 24 32.31 55.47 -10.81
C PHE A 24 32.02 54.90 -12.20
N ALA A 25 32.33 55.63 -13.29
CA ALA A 25 32.18 55.09 -14.64
C ALA A 25 33.22 54.00 -14.94
N MET A 26 34.47 54.14 -14.48
CA MET A 26 35.50 53.09 -14.65
C MET A 26 35.24 51.89 -13.75
N VAL A 27 34.79 52.09 -12.53
CA VAL A 27 34.38 51.00 -11.63
C VAL A 27 33.14 50.31 -12.18
N GLY A 28 32.18 51.06 -12.73
CA GLY A 28 31.00 50.49 -13.39
C GLY A 28 31.35 49.70 -14.65
N ILE A 29 32.24 50.21 -15.50
CA ILE A 29 32.71 49.49 -16.69
C ILE A 29 33.60 48.28 -16.31
N GLY A 30 34.42 48.42 -15.28
CA GLY A 30 35.26 47.32 -14.76
C GLY A 30 34.44 46.23 -14.11
N ALA A 31 33.42 46.59 -13.33
CA ALA A 31 32.46 45.65 -12.76
C ALA A 31 31.63 44.98 -13.85
N LEU A 32 31.16 45.71 -14.86
CA LEU A 32 30.43 45.13 -15.98
C LEU A 32 31.30 44.16 -16.79
N LEU A 33 32.57 44.51 -17.04
CA LEU A 33 33.51 43.64 -17.76
C LEU A 33 33.91 42.39 -16.94
N LEU A 34 34.08 42.53 -15.62
CA LEU A 34 34.31 41.40 -14.72
C LEU A 34 33.07 40.51 -14.63
N PHE A 35 31.86 41.08 -14.61
CA PHE A 35 30.63 40.30 -14.65
C PHE A 35 30.48 39.53 -15.95
N THR A 36 30.78 40.15 -17.11
CA THR A 36 30.68 39.47 -18.41
C THR A 36 31.79 38.45 -18.65
N ALA A 37 33.00 38.66 -18.09
CA ALA A 37 34.08 37.69 -18.21
C ALA A 37 33.95 36.57 -17.17
N GLY A 38 33.40 36.87 -15.99
CA GLY A 38 33.04 35.89 -14.97
C GLY A 38 31.87 35.02 -15.40
N SER A 39 30.83 35.57 -16.03
CA SER A 39 29.68 34.78 -16.49
C SER A 39 30.04 33.78 -17.60
N ILE A 40 30.90 34.16 -18.56
CA ILE A 40 31.33 33.24 -19.64
C ILE A 40 32.27 32.14 -19.12
N MET A 41 33.00 32.41 -18.02
CA MET A 41 33.89 31.42 -17.41
C MET A 41 33.16 30.54 -16.38
N LEU A 42 32.03 31.01 -15.84
CA LEU A 42 31.11 30.25 -14.99
C LEU A 42 30.20 29.34 -15.83
N ASP A 43 29.68 29.79 -16.99
CA ASP A 43 28.91 28.94 -17.92
C ASP A 43 29.73 27.74 -18.43
N GLY A 44 31.03 27.94 -18.70
CA GLY A 44 31.92 26.87 -19.16
C GLY A 44 32.49 25.98 -18.05
N LEU A 45 32.28 26.32 -16.77
CA LEU A 45 32.56 25.43 -15.64
C LEU A 45 31.30 24.67 -15.22
N GLY A 46 30.10 25.25 -15.39
CA GLY A 46 28.83 24.54 -15.22
C GLY A 46 28.68 23.41 -16.24
N SER A 47 28.81 23.69 -17.54
CA SER A 47 28.59 22.69 -18.60
C SER A 47 29.56 21.50 -18.62
N GLU A 48 30.72 21.60 -17.95
CA GLU A 48 31.70 20.51 -17.86
C GLU A 48 31.52 19.70 -16.55
N VAL A 49 30.99 20.34 -15.50
CA VAL A 49 30.54 19.66 -14.27
C VAL A 49 29.23 18.91 -14.50
N ASP A 50 28.26 19.50 -15.20
CA ASP A 50 26.99 18.84 -15.55
C ASP A 50 27.23 17.64 -16.47
N ARG A 51 28.27 17.70 -17.31
CA ARG A 51 28.71 16.57 -18.15
C ARG A 51 29.34 15.44 -17.35
N GLU A 52 30.23 15.74 -16.40
CA GLU A 52 30.82 14.69 -15.54
C GLU A 52 29.78 14.06 -14.61
N LYS A 53 28.82 14.84 -14.10
CA LYS A 53 27.68 14.34 -13.31
C LYS A 53 26.82 13.33 -14.08
N VAL A 54 26.40 13.65 -15.32
CA VAL A 54 25.56 12.72 -16.09
C VAL A 54 26.33 11.47 -16.53
N HIS A 55 27.65 11.55 -16.77
CA HIS A 55 28.45 10.34 -16.99
C HIS A 55 28.51 9.44 -15.74
N LEU A 56 28.63 10.00 -14.54
CA LEU A 56 28.55 9.25 -13.28
C LEU A 56 27.18 8.59 -13.08
N CYS A 57 26.10 9.32 -13.36
CA CYS A 57 24.73 8.79 -13.28
C CYS A 57 24.47 7.68 -14.31
N MET A 58 25.06 7.77 -15.50
CA MET A 58 25.00 6.70 -16.49
C MET A 58 25.86 5.50 -16.12
N ASP A 59 27.05 5.69 -15.56
CA ASP A 59 27.91 4.60 -15.08
C ASP A 59 27.22 3.86 -13.92
N GLU A 60 26.56 4.58 -13.01
CA GLU A 60 25.74 4.01 -11.93
C GLU A 60 24.52 3.25 -12.48
N THR A 61 23.81 3.81 -13.47
CA THR A 61 22.67 3.13 -14.10
C THR A 61 23.11 1.87 -14.86
N ASP A 62 24.24 1.92 -15.59
CA ASP A 62 24.82 0.77 -16.31
C ASP A 62 25.34 -0.29 -15.32
N HIS A 63 25.90 0.14 -14.18
CA HIS A 63 26.32 -0.75 -13.10
C HIS A 63 25.11 -1.45 -12.44
N ARG A 64 24.05 -0.72 -12.08
CA ARG A 64 22.79 -1.29 -11.56
C ARG A 64 22.15 -2.25 -12.56
N LEU A 65 22.08 -1.89 -13.84
CA LEU A 65 21.60 -2.79 -14.92
C LEU A 65 22.47 -4.06 -15.03
N GLY A 66 23.80 -3.92 -14.88
CA GLY A 66 24.73 -5.05 -14.85
C GLY A 66 24.58 -5.93 -13.59
N THR A 67 24.28 -5.35 -12.43
CA THR A 67 24.00 -6.06 -11.18
C THR A 67 22.67 -6.82 -11.25
N VAL A 68 21.62 -6.21 -11.81
CA VAL A 68 20.34 -6.90 -12.10
C VAL A 68 20.59 -8.09 -13.07
N ALA A 69 21.36 -7.87 -14.14
CA ALA A 69 21.70 -8.89 -15.13
C ALA A 69 22.55 -10.05 -14.60
N SER A 70 23.43 -9.80 -13.63
CA SER A 70 24.37 -10.80 -13.09
C SER A 70 23.87 -11.52 -11.84
N THR A 71 23.06 -10.85 -11.00
CA THR A 71 22.62 -11.38 -9.71
C THR A 71 21.16 -11.80 -9.67
N GLY A 72 20.33 -11.25 -10.57
CA GLY A 72 18.89 -11.49 -10.61
C GLY A 72 18.07 -10.74 -9.54
N TYR A 73 18.72 -9.96 -8.67
CA TYR A 73 18.04 -9.15 -7.65
C TYR A 73 17.47 -7.85 -8.24
N GLU A 74 16.34 -7.40 -7.69
CA GLU A 74 15.67 -6.16 -8.08
C GLU A 74 16.54 -4.94 -7.70
N GLN A 75 16.62 -3.93 -8.58
CA GLN A 75 17.36 -2.68 -8.33
C GLN A 75 16.51 -1.48 -8.70
N SER A 76 16.52 -0.43 -7.88
CA SER A 76 15.82 0.82 -8.20
C SER A 76 16.57 1.61 -9.29
N LEU A 77 15.83 2.12 -10.29
CA LEU A 77 16.31 3.15 -11.24
C LEU A 77 16.29 4.56 -10.65
N ALA A 78 15.70 4.75 -9.47
CA ALA A 78 15.73 6.05 -8.82
C ALA A 78 17.18 6.37 -8.43
N LEU A 79 17.73 7.42 -9.05
CA LEU A 79 19.01 8.02 -8.69
C LEU A 79 18.77 9.26 -7.84
N ASP A 80 19.56 9.46 -6.80
CA ASP A 80 19.32 10.49 -5.78
C ASP A 80 19.38 11.93 -6.34
N ASP A 81 20.02 12.14 -7.50
CA ASP A 81 20.03 13.43 -8.20
C ASP A 81 18.85 13.53 -9.18
N PRO A 82 17.88 14.46 -8.99
CA PRO A 82 16.74 14.62 -9.90
C PRO A 82 17.13 15.08 -11.32
N ASP A 83 18.33 15.67 -11.50
CA ASP A 83 18.89 15.96 -12.83
C ASP A 83 19.47 14.70 -13.51
N CYS A 84 19.44 13.55 -12.82
CA CYS A 84 19.91 12.24 -13.28
C CYS A 84 18.80 11.20 -13.41
N GLN A 85 17.52 11.59 -13.38
CA GLN A 85 16.42 10.65 -13.53
C GLN A 85 16.22 10.27 -15.01
N PRO A 86 16.44 9.00 -15.43
CA PRO A 86 16.22 8.59 -16.80
C PRO A 86 14.72 8.49 -17.11
N SER A 87 14.31 8.96 -18.29
CA SER A 87 12.99 8.64 -18.82
C SER A 87 13.02 7.34 -19.61
N VAL A 88 12.17 6.38 -19.23
CA VAL A 88 11.96 5.15 -20.01
C VAL A 88 11.08 5.49 -21.22
N VAL A 89 11.58 5.23 -22.42
CA VAL A 89 10.83 5.42 -23.68
C VAL A 89 10.73 4.09 -24.45
N SER A 90 9.52 3.72 -24.83
CA SER A 90 9.26 2.54 -25.67
C SER A 90 9.21 2.94 -27.15
N ASP A 91 10.35 3.32 -27.73
CA ASP A 91 10.42 4.01 -29.02
C ASP A 91 11.05 3.18 -30.16
N GLY A 92 11.53 1.97 -29.87
CA GLY A 92 12.24 1.13 -30.82
C GLY A 92 11.63 -0.27 -31.02
N SER A 93 12.02 -0.92 -32.11
CA SER A 93 11.79 -2.36 -32.32
C SER A 93 12.91 -2.98 -33.15
N ILE A 94 13.21 -4.24 -32.88
CA ILE A 94 14.09 -5.08 -33.68
C ILE A 94 13.28 -6.18 -34.36
N SER A 95 13.48 -6.35 -35.67
CA SER A 95 12.81 -7.39 -36.46
C SER A 95 13.83 -8.22 -37.22
N ILE A 96 13.72 -9.54 -37.13
CA ILE A 96 14.54 -10.48 -37.91
C ILE A 96 13.65 -11.27 -38.85
N THR A 97 14.02 -11.31 -40.13
CA THR A 97 13.33 -12.13 -41.13
C THR A 97 14.29 -12.94 -41.97
N TRP A 98 13.87 -14.14 -42.36
CA TRP A 98 14.62 -14.98 -43.28
C TRP A 98 13.95 -15.06 -44.64
N TYR A 99 14.75 -15.05 -45.72
CA TYR A 99 14.27 -15.03 -47.10
C TYR A 99 15.29 -15.63 -48.08
N ASN A 100 14.86 -15.80 -49.35
CA ASN A 100 15.74 -16.26 -50.41
C ASN A 100 15.99 -15.12 -51.42
N SER A 101 17.17 -14.52 -51.37
CA SER A 101 17.59 -13.42 -52.26
C SER A 101 17.66 -13.84 -53.73
N THR A 102 17.94 -15.12 -54.03
CA THR A 102 18.08 -15.62 -55.43
C THR A 102 16.78 -15.57 -56.23
N ASP A 103 15.64 -15.39 -55.58
CA ASP A 103 14.32 -15.19 -56.19
C ASP A 103 14.03 -13.71 -56.54
N GLY A 104 14.92 -12.77 -56.19
CA GLY A 104 14.82 -11.33 -56.47
C GLY A 104 13.73 -10.60 -55.67
N LYS A 105 13.37 -11.14 -54.50
CA LYS A 105 12.36 -10.57 -53.59
C LYS A 105 13.04 -9.80 -52.47
N LYS A 106 12.42 -8.72 -52.02
CA LYS A 106 12.84 -7.97 -50.82
C LYS A 106 12.52 -8.78 -49.54
N PRO A 107 13.20 -8.49 -48.41
CA PRO A 107 12.87 -9.09 -47.12
C PRO A 107 11.36 -8.97 -46.82
N PRO A 108 10.68 -10.07 -46.43
CA PRO A 108 9.23 -10.12 -46.32
C PRO A 108 8.75 -9.73 -44.91
N TRP A 109 9.07 -8.51 -44.45
CA TRP A 109 8.75 -8.02 -43.10
C TRP A 109 7.27 -8.20 -42.68
N ASP A 110 6.33 -8.16 -43.63
CA ASP A 110 4.89 -8.36 -43.36
C ASP A 110 4.48 -9.83 -43.13
N ASN A 111 5.42 -10.78 -43.16
CA ASN A 111 5.14 -12.21 -43.04
C ASN A 111 5.49 -12.70 -41.62
N SER A 112 4.48 -12.73 -40.74
CA SER A 112 4.60 -13.19 -39.36
C SER A 112 5.01 -14.66 -39.19
N SER A 113 4.99 -15.47 -40.25
CA SER A 113 5.53 -16.84 -40.19
C SER A 113 7.02 -16.93 -40.53
N ARG A 114 7.66 -15.81 -40.86
CA ARG A 114 9.08 -15.69 -41.24
C ARG A 114 9.75 -14.46 -40.64
N THR A 115 9.09 -13.78 -39.71
CA THR A 115 9.56 -12.54 -39.11
C THR A 115 9.27 -12.63 -37.63
N ALA A 116 10.32 -12.57 -36.82
CA ALA A 116 10.24 -12.34 -35.38
C ALA A 116 10.49 -10.85 -35.15
N THR A 117 9.71 -10.24 -34.27
CA THR A 117 9.80 -8.82 -33.94
C THR A 117 9.67 -8.67 -32.45
N GLU A 118 10.64 -7.99 -31.85
CA GLU A 118 10.71 -7.69 -30.43
C GLU A 118 10.80 -6.18 -30.24
N ASP A 119 10.26 -5.68 -29.13
CA ASP A 119 10.29 -4.27 -28.78
C ASP A 119 11.69 -3.89 -28.22
N LEU A 120 12.12 -2.66 -28.47
CA LEU A 120 13.34 -2.09 -27.92
C LEU A 120 13.00 -0.82 -27.14
N GLY A 121 12.92 -0.91 -25.82
CA GLY A 121 12.88 0.26 -24.95
C GLY A 121 14.25 0.92 -24.81
N ALA A 122 14.24 2.21 -24.48
CA ALA A 122 15.44 2.99 -24.18
C ALA A 122 15.29 3.77 -22.86
N LEU A 123 16.41 4.00 -22.19
CA LEU A 123 16.52 4.97 -21.09
C LEU A 123 17.14 6.25 -21.64
N GLU A 124 16.44 7.38 -21.57
CA GLU A 124 16.93 8.69 -22.03
C GLU A 124 17.25 9.62 -20.85
N PHE A 125 18.41 10.24 -20.90
CA PHE A 125 18.81 11.34 -20.02
C PHE A 125 18.85 12.63 -20.86
N GLU A 126 17.89 13.53 -20.62
CA GLU A 126 17.78 14.81 -21.33
C GLU A 126 18.72 15.87 -20.73
N LEU A 127 19.62 16.43 -21.55
CA LEU A 127 20.46 17.58 -21.22
C LEU A 127 20.04 18.81 -22.02
N GLU A 128 20.45 20.02 -21.60
CA GLU A 128 20.05 21.29 -22.26
C GLU A 128 20.36 21.34 -23.78
N ASP A 129 21.38 20.63 -24.28
CA ASP A 129 21.82 20.65 -25.69
C ASP A 129 21.97 19.27 -26.38
N ARG A 130 21.65 18.17 -25.69
CA ARG A 130 21.85 16.78 -26.15
C ARG A 130 21.03 15.78 -25.32
N THR A 131 20.91 14.55 -25.77
CA THR A 131 20.29 13.43 -25.03
C THR A 131 21.29 12.28 -24.99
N LEU A 132 21.48 11.63 -23.85
CA LEU A 132 22.16 10.35 -23.81
C LEU A 132 21.11 9.23 -23.68
N ALA A 133 21.17 8.23 -24.55
CA ALA A 133 20.18 7.17 -24.62
C ALA A 133 20.85 5.79 -24.49
N HIS A 134 20.35 4.96 -23.58
CA HIS A 134 20.73 3.55 -23.43
C HIS A 134 19.65 2.65 -24.07
N GLN A 135 19.94 1.99 -25.19
CA GLN A 135 18.99 1.12 -25.93
C GLN A 135 19.70 -0.13 -26.47
N GLY A 136 19.18 -1.33 -26.15
CA GLY A 136 19.70 -2.61 -26.66
C GLY A 136 21.16 -2.89 -26.28
N GLY A 137 21.60 -2.42 -25.10
CA GLY A 137 22.97 -2.54 -24.59
C GLY A 137 23.96 -1.47 -25.09
N ALA A 138 23.53 -0.57 -26.00
CA ALA A 138 24.34 0.54 -26.47
C ALA A 138 24.05 1.84 -25.72
N ILE A 139 25.05 2.71 -25.64
CA ILE A 139 24.91 4.09 -25.14
C ILE A 139 25.22 5.06 -26.28
N TRP A 140 24.22 5.86 -26.65
CA TRP A 140 24.28 6.86 -27.71
C TRP A 140 24.22 8.29 -27.16
N GLU A 141 25.11 9.17 -27.59
CA GLU A 141 25.05 10.62 -27.37
C GLU A 141 24.41 11.30 -28.59
N VAL A 142 23.21 11.83 -28.44
CA VAL A 142 22.38 12.43 -29.50
C VAL A 142 22.37 13.95 -29.36
N SER A 143 22.76 14.68 -30.42
CA SER A 143 22.71 16.15 -30.45
C SER A 143 21.89 16.64 -31.65
N GLU A 144 21.54 17.94 -31.71
CA GLU A 144 20.83 18.55 -32.85
C GLU A 144 21.50 18.31 -34.23
N SER A 145 22.76 17.88 -34.29
CA SER A 145 23.52 17.76 -35.54
C SER A 145 24.26 16.43 -35.78
N SER A 146 24.28 15.50 -34.82
CA SER A 146 24.94 14.18 -34.94
C SER A 146 24.60 13.25 -33.77
N VAL A 147 24.61 11.94 -34.03
CA VAL A 147 24.65 10.85 -33.03
C VAL A 147 26.08 10.33 -32.89
N ARG A 148 26.54 10.02 -31.67
CA ARG A 148 27.86 9.45 -31.39
C ARG A 148 27.75 8.25 -30.45
N THR A 149 28.49 7.18 -30.72
CA THR A 149 28.60 6.00 -29.85
C THR A 149 29.52 6.25 -28.67
N GLU A 150 29.04 5.98 -27.45
CA GLU A 150 29.85 5.93 -26.22
C GLU A 150 30.09 4.47 -25.79
N LYS A 151 29.04 3.62 -25.80
CA LYS A 151 29.13 2.15 -25.62
C LYS A 151 28.46 1.44 -26.81
N SER A 152 29.12 0.44 -27.37
CA SER A 152 28.58 -0.36 -28.48
C SER A 152 27.67 -1.48 -27.95
N PRO A 153 26.59 -1.84 -28.68
CA PRO A 153 25.75 -2.98 -28.33
C PRO A 153 26.45 -4.32 -28.62
N GLU A 154 25.95 -5.38 -28.01
CA GLU A 154 26.46 -6.76 -28.15
C GLU A 154 25.87 -7.52 -29.35
N ILE A 155 25.17 -6.80 -30.25
CA ILE A 155 24.70 -7.36 -31.53
C ILE A 155 25.84 -7.27 -32.56
N GLY A 156 26.44 -8.39 -32.94
CA GLY A 156 27.60 -8.38 -33.85
C GLY A 156 28.12 -9.76 -34.22
N PHE A 157 29.29 -9.83 -34.86
CA PHE A 157 29.95 -11.10 -35.14
C PHE A 157 31.07 -11.37 -34.14
N THR A 158 31.06 -12.56 -33.56
CA THR A 158 32.14 -13.06 -32.70
C THR A 158 33.44 -13.27 -33.48
N GLU A 159 34.56 -13.50 -32.78
CA GLU A 159 35.85 -13.81 -33.42
C GLU A 159 35.80 -15.06 -34.32
N ASP A 160 34.84 -15.96 -34.08
CA ASP A 160 34.60 -17.18 -34.84
C ASP A 160 33.61 -17.00 -36.02
N GLY A 161 33.08 -15.79 -36.22
CA GLY A 161 32.19 -15.45 -37.33
C GLY A 161 30.72 -15.86 -37.10
N LEU A 162 30.35 -16.22 -35.87
CA LEU A 162 28.96 -16.44 -35.47
C LEU A 162 28.29 -15.09 -35.20
N LEU A 163 27.05 -14.92 -35.70
CA LEU A 163 26.23 -13.76 -35.38
C LEU A 163 25.67 -13.94 -33.97
N GLU A 164 26.06 -13.04 -33.07
CA GLU A 164 25.56 -12.93 -31.71
C GLU A 164 24.48 -11.86 -31.65
N LEU A 165 23.39 -12.19 -30.95
CA LEU A 165 22.24 -11.33 -30.76
C LEU A 165 22.03 -11.05 -29.27
N GLY A 166 23.03 -10.45 -28.63
CA GLY A 166 22.93 -9.94 -27.26
C GLY A 166 22.31 -8.55 -27.25
N PHE A 167 21.15 -8.39 -26.62
CA PHE A 167 20.57 -7.08 -26.38
C PHE A 167 19.71 -7.10 -25.12
N MET A 168 19.79 -6.01 -24.35
CA MET A 168 19.01 -5.78 -23.15
C MET A 168 17.62 -5.22 -23.50
N GLN A 169 16.57 -5.76 -22.90
CA GLN A 169 15.21 -5.25 -23.06
C GLN A 169 14.82 -4.35 -21.89
N VAL A 170 14.37 -3.15 -22.21
CA VAL A 170 13.77 -2.24 -21.24
C VAL A 170 12.27 -2.22 -21.48
N HIS A 171 11.49 -2.75 -20.53
CA HIS A 171 10.03 -2.72 -20.58
C HIS A 171 9.49 -1.58 -19.72
N GLN A 172 8.40 -0.97 -20.16
CA GLN A 172 7.56 -0.17 -19.29
C GLN A 172 6.61 -1.14 -18.58
N SER A 173 6.85 -1.43 -17.29
CA SER A 173 5.87 -2.21 -16.51
C SER A 173 4.60 -1.38 -16.31
N GLU A 174 3.47 -2.04 -16.07
CA GLU A 174 2.16 -1.39 -15.91
C GLU A 174 2.01 -0.58 -14.59
N THR A 175 3.09 -0.41 -13.80
CA THR A 175 3.06 0.25 -12.49
C THR A 175 4.30 1.12 -12.27
N ILE A 176 4.45 2.28 -12.92
CA ILE A 176 5.58 3.19 -12.63
C ILE A 176 5.18 4.67 -12.78
N GLY A 177 4.90 5.32 -11.64
CA GLY A 177 5.43 6.66 -11.31
C GLY A 177 6.91 6.55 -10.90
N SER A 178 7.58 7.65 -10.54
CA SER A 178 9.05 7.85 -10.48
C SER A 178 9.97 6.83 -9.76
N GLU A 179 9.48 5.70 -9.25
CA GLU A 179 10.25 4.62 -8.63
C GLU A 179 10.22 3.35 -9.51
N GLY A 180 10.84 3.42 -10.68
CA GLY A 180 10.96 2.24 -11.53
C GLY A 180 11.95 1.24 -10.94
N VAL A 181 11.48 0.08 -10.49
CA VAL A 181 12.38 -1.04 -10.14
C VAL A 181 12.73 -1.81 -11.40
N LEU A 182 14.02 -1.92 -11.71
CA LEU A 182 14.54 -2.87 -12.69
C LEU A 182 14.50 -4.26 -12.08
N ARG A 183 13.71 -5.12 -12.70
CA ARG A 183 13.64 -6.54 -12.37
C ARG A 183 14.28 -7.33 -13.49
N HIS A 184 15.10 -8.32 -13.13
CA HIS A 184 15.60 -9.28 -14.10
C HIS A 184 14.46 -10.25 -14.48
N ASP A 185 13.79 -10.00 -15.59
CA ASP A 185 12.85 -10.96 -16.16
C ASP A 185 13.63 -12.00 -16.98
N PHE A 186 14.21 -12.98 -16.27
CA PHE A 186 14.89 -14.13 -16.89
C PHE A 186 14.01 -14.83 -17.94
N GLU A 187 12.68 -14.76 -17.82
CA GLU A 187 11.76 -15.41 -18.77
C GLU A 187 11.61 -14.57 -20.04
N SER A 188 11.39 -13.24 -19.97
CA SER A 188 11.15 -12.41 -21.17
C SER A 188 12.41 -12.13 -22.01
N GLU A 189 13.56 -11.83 -21.39
CA GLU A 189 14.81 -11.58 -22.12
C GLU A 189 15.35 -12.87 -22.75
N SER A 190 15.27 -13.98 -22.00
CA SER A 190 15.56 -15.31 -22.56
C SER A 190 14.56 -15.65 -23.67
N GLU A 191 13.26 -15.35 -23.54
CA GLU A 191 12.28 -15.61 -24.60
C GLU A 191 12.49 -14.76 -25.85
N ALA A 192 12.80 -13.47 -25.73
CA ALA A 192 13.01 -12.56 -26.86
C ALA A 192 14.32 -12.85 -27.60
N ALA A 193 15.43 -13.02 -26.87
CA ALA A 193 16.71 -13.45 -27.44
C ALA A 193 16.59 -14.86 -28.03
N THR A 194 15.89 -15.79 -27.38
CA THR A 194 15.62 -17.13 -27.92
C THR A 194 14.71 -17.08 -29.15
N ASN A 195 13.67 -16.25 -29.19
CA ASN A 195 12.77 -16.12 -30.35
C ASN A 195 13.51 -15.59 -31.58
N LEU A 196 14.38 -14.59 -31.39
CA LEU A 196 15.20 -14.02 -32.45
C LEU A 196 16.33 -14.96 -32.88
N THR A 197 16.99 -15.64 -31.94
CA THR A 197 18.04 -16.64 -32.22
C THR A 197 17.46 -17.87 -32.90
N THR A 198 16.33 -18.39 -32.42
CA THR A 198 15.57 -19.48 -33.08
C THR A 198 15.16 -19.07 -34.50
N ALA A 199 14.77 -17.81 -34.74
CA ALA A 199 14.45 -17.32 -36.07
C ALA A 199 15.68 -17.30 -37.02
N VAL A 200 16.88 -17.07 -36.48
CA VAL A 200 18.14 -17.20 -37.22
C VAL A 200 18.49 -18.67 -37.45
N GLU A 201 18.30 -19.55 -36.46
CA GLU A 201 18.54 -21.00 -36.59
C GLU A 201 17.56 -21.70 -37.57
N GLU A 202 16.31 -21.24 -37.66
CA GLU A 202 15.35 -21.76 -38.64
C GLU A 202 15.65 -21.27 -40.08
N ALA A 203 16.49 -20.24 -40.22
CA ALA A 203 16.82 -19.59 -41.47
C ALA A 203 17.86 -20.38 -42.29
N ASN A 204 17.40 -21.40 -43.02
CA ASN A 204 18.23 -22.19 -43.95
C ASN A 204 18.73 -21.39 -45.20
N GLU A 205 18.65 -20.05 -45.22
CA GLU A 205 18.87 -19.17 -46.39
C GLU A 205 19.49 -17.81 -45.96
N ASP A 206 19.00 -16.67 -46.46
CA ASP A 206 19.50 -15.33 -46.13
C ASP A 206 18.69 -14.70 -44.99
N VAL A 207 19.36 -13.97 -44.10
CA VAL A 207 18.75 -13.27 -42.96
C VAL A 207 18.79 -11.76 -43.19
N ALA A 208 17.76 -11.07 -42.72
CA ALA A 208 17.75 -9.61 -42.65
C ALA A 208 17.30 -9.17 -41.26
N ILE A 209 18.02 -8.21 -40.69
CA ILE A 209 17.72 -7.55 -39.41
C ILE A 209 17.30 -6.12 -39.72
N LYS A 210 16.17 -5.68 -39.17
CA LYS A 210 15.66 -4.32 -39.28
C LYS A 210 15.51 -3.75 -37.88
N ILE A 211 16.13 -2.59 -37.66
CA ILE A 211 15.98 -1.81 -36.44
C ILE A 211 15.23 -0.53 -36.80
N GLU A 212 14.09 -0.31 -36.13
CA GLU A 212 13.35 0.95 -36.15
C GLU A 212 13.56 1.63 -34.80
N SER A 213 14.19 2.81 -34.78
CA SER A 213 14.57 3.53 -33.54
C SER A 213 14.84 5.01 -33.84
N GLU A 214 14.60 5.92 -32.89
CA GLU A 214 14.99 7.32 -33.02
C GLU A 214 16.52 7.51 -33.09
N TYR A 215 17.30 6.53 -32.61
CA TYR A 215 18.77 6.50 -32.68
C TYR A 215 19.30 5.70 -33.87
N ALA A 216 18.51 5.52 -34.94
CA ALA A 216 18.90 4.72 -36.11
C ALA A 216 20.22 5.13 -36.78
N GLU A 217 20.70 6.36 -36.60
CA GLU A 217 22.03 6.79 -37.07
C GLU A 217 23.17 6.11 -36.29
N GLY A 218 23.03 5.92 -34.97
CA GLY A 218 23.99 5.20 -34.13
C GLY A 218 24.01 3.70 -34.45
N TRP A 219 22.83 3.09 -34.54
CA TRP A 219 22.66 1.70 -34.99
C TRP A 219 23.27 1.44 -36.36
N LYS A 220 23.14 2.41 -37.28
CA LYS A 220 23.76 2.33 -38.60
C LYS A 220 25.29 2.26 -38.53
N ASP A 221 25.88 3.11 -37.71
CA ASP A 221 27.34 3.22 -37.62
C ASP A 221 27.93 1.95 -36.99
N HIS A 222 27.26 1.37 -35.98
CA HIS A 222 27.64 0.08 -35.39
C HIS A 222 27.47 -1.08 -36.38
N LEU A 223 26.29 -1.26 -36.99
CA LEU A 223 26.11 -2.34 -37.97
C LEU A 223 27.03 -2.17 -39.19
N GLY A 224 27.39 -0.93 -39.54
CA GLY A 224 28.38 -0.64 -40.55
C GLY A 224 29.82 -1.04 -40.17
N SER A 225 30.19 -0.98 -38.89
CA SER A 225 31.47 -1.56 -38.42
C SER A 225 31.45 -3.08 -38.44
N GLU A 226 30.30 -3.69 -38.12
CA GLU A 226 30.12 -5.14 -38.22
C GLU A 226 30.16 -5.64 -39.68
N GLU A 227 29.64 -4.86 -40.64
CA GLU A 227 29.84 -5.13 -42.07
C GLU A 227 31.33 -5.14 -42.46
N GLU A 228 32.12 -4.16 -41.99
CA GLU A 228 33.57 -4.11 -42.24
C GLU A 228 34.34 -5.24 -41.53
N TYR A 229 33.86 -5.66 -40.36
CA TYR A 229 34.43 -6.79 -39.61
C TYR A 229 34.12 -8.13 -40.29
N ALA A 230 32.87 -8.35 -40.68
CA ALA A 230 32.38 -9.57 -41.33
C ALA A 230 33.11 -9.89 -42.66
N ASP A 231 33.57 -8.84 -43.36
CA ASP A 231 34.36 -8.92 -44.60
C ASP A 231 35.61 -9.83 -44.48
N GLN A 232 36.09 -10.09 -43.25
CA GLN A 232 37.24 -10.96 -42.97
C GLN A 232 36.96 -12.46 -43.07
N PHE A 233 35.71 -12.90 -42.88
CA PHE A 233 35.37 -14.33 -42.81
C PHE A 233 35.17 -14.96 -44.20
N HIS A 234 34.90 -14.16 -45.24
CA HIS A 234 34.76 -14.59 -46.64
C HIS A 234 33.68 -15.68 -46.91
N GLU A 235 32.87 -16.04 -45.91
CA GLU A 235 31.92 -17.16 -45.93
C GLU A 235 30.46 -16.70 -46.12
N PHE A 236 30.13 -15.47 -45.72
CA PHE A 236 28.82 -14.83 -45.86
C PHE A 236 28.99 -13.37 -46.36
N ASP A 237 27.96 -12.79 -46.99
CA ASP A 237 27.97 -11.40 -47.52
C ASP A 237 27.04 -10.53 -46.66
N VAL A 238 27.61 -9.50 -46.02
CA VAL A 238 26.89 -8.58 -45.12
C VAL A 238 26.75 -7.23 -45.81
N ASN A 239 25.58 -6.61 -45.71
CA ASN A 239 25.34 -5.30 -46.29
C ASN A 239 24.32 -4.51 -45.46
N VAL A 240 24.66 -3.25 -45.12
CA VAL A 240 23.80 -2.34 -44.35
C VAL A 240 23.26 -1.22 -45.23
N GLU A 241 21.94 -1.10 -45.33
CA GLU A 241 21.26 -0.05 -46.10
C GLU A 241 20.41 0.87 -45.22
N SER A 242 20.52 2.19 -45.46
CA SER A 242 19.53 3.15 -44.98
C SER A 242 18.29 3.13 -45.86
N THR A 243 17.11 3.19 -45.24
CA THR A 243 15.86 3.17 -46.00
C THR A 243 15.37 4.58 -46.32
N SER A 244 14.16 4.72 -46.87
CA SER A 244 13.54 6.04 -47.05
C SER A 244 13.02 6.66 -45.75
N ASN A 245 12.94 5.85 -44.69
CA ASN A 245 12.62 6.28 -43.34
C ASN A 245 13.94 6.61 -42.61
N PRO A 246 14.13 7.83 -42.07
CA PRO A 246 15.36 8.18 -41.37
C PRO A 246 15.57 7.42 -40.05
N ASN A 247 14.51 6.83 -39.47
CA ASN A 247 14.53 6.10 -38.21
C ASN A 247 14.62 4.58 -38.43
N GLU A 248 15.07 4.12 -39.60
CA GLU A 248 15.09 2.69 -39.96
C GLU A 248 16.42 2.31 -40.62
N VAL A 249 17.04 1.25 -40.11
CA VAL A 249 18.24 0.63 -40.65
C VAL A 249 18.00 -0.85 -40.90
N VAL A 250 18.53 -1.34 -42.02
CA VAL A 250 18.41 -2.75 -42.40
C VAL A 250 19.79 -3.31 -42.71
N MET A 251 20.15 -4.40 -42.02
CA MET A 251 21.29 -5.25 -42.31
C MET A 251 20.81 -6.53 -43.00
N THR A 252 21.46 -6.93 -44.08
CA THR A 252 21.20 -8.19 -44.80
C THR A 252 22.45 -9.06 -44.76
N ILE A 253 22.28 -10.32 -44.41
CA ILE A 253 23.33 -11.34 -44.32
C ILE A 253 22.96 -12.48 -45.27
N GLU A 254 23.74 -12.67 -46.32
CA GLU A 254 23.59 -13.79 -47.26
C GLU A 254 24.44 -14.99 -46.79
N GLU A 255 23.87 -16.20 -46.80
CA GLU A 255 24.56 -17.48 -46.49
C GLU A 255 24.96 -17.73 -45.01
N ILE A 256 24.15 -17.31 -44.02
CA ILE A 256 24.48 -17.37 -42.57
C ILE A 256 24.62 -18.80 -41.97
N ASP A 257 23.97 -19.81 -42.55
CA ASP A 257 23.83 -21.14 -41.94
C ASP A 257 24.40 -22.30 -42.80
N THR A 258 25.66 -22.17 -43.21
CA THR A 258 26.45 -23.36 -43.50
C THR A 258 27.22 -23.75 -42.24
N ALA A 259 26.55 -24.46 -41.31
CA ALA A 259 27.22 -25.08 -40.18
C ALA A 259 28.48 -25.84 -40.66
N PRO A 260 29.62 -25.73 -39.97
CA PRO A 260 30.89 -26.27 -40.45
C PRO A 260 30.75 -27.73 -40.85
N GLU A 261 31.30 -28.13 -42.02
CA GLU A 261 31.30 -29.56 -42.42
C GLU A 261 32.07 -30.43 -41.40
N GLU A 262 32.89 -29.84 -40.53
CA GLU A 262 33.67 -30.51 -39.47
C GLU A 262 33.00 -30.31 -38.09
N PRO A 263 33.20 -31.21 -37.11
CA PRO A 263 32.68 -31.04 -35.75
C PRO A 263 33.22 -29.75 -35.10
N TYR A 264 32.39 -29.05 -34.33
CA TYR A 264 32.69 -27.75 -33.74
C TYR A 264 32.03 -27.64 -32.36
N PHE A 265 32.82 -27.48 -31.29
CA PHE A 265 32.35 -27.58 -29.91
C PHE A 265 32.35 -26.25 -29.18
N LEU A 266 31.23 -25.90 -28.56
CA LEU A 266 31.07 -24.70 -27.72
C LEU A 266 30.78 -25.08 -26.26
N VAL A 267 31.08 -24.17 -25.35
CA VAL A 267 30.61 -24.24 -23.95
C VAL A 267 29.17 -23.75 -23.93
N GLU A 268 28.24 -24.59 -23.48
CA GLU A 268 26.81 -24.28 -23.38
C GLU A 268 26.46 -23.70 -22.00
N GLU A 269 27.07 -24.24 -20.93
CA GLU A 269 26.76 -23.82 -19.55
C GLU A 269 27.95 -24.13 -18.62
N ASP A 270 28.30 -23.21 -17.71
CA ASP A 270 29.29 -23.42 -16.65
C ASP A 270 28.59 -23.67 -15.31
N HIS A 271 28.91 -24.81 -14.67
CA HIS A 271 28.28 -25.27 -13.43
C HIS A 271 29.16 -25.09 -12.20
N GLY A 272 30.26 -24.35 -12.31
CA GLY A 272 31.12 -24.02 -11.17
C GLY A 272 32.03 -25.16 -10.69
N LEU A 273 32.48 -25.04 -9.45
CA LEU A 273 33.36 -25.98 -8.76
C LEU A 273 32.59 -27.05 -7.99
N TRP A 274 33.04 -28.29 -8.10
CA TRP A 274 32.38 -29.46 -7.50
C TRP A 274 33.40 -30.33 -6.75
N ASP A 275 33.04 -30.85 -5.55
CA ASP A 275 33.85 -31.80 -4.78
C ASP A 275 34.01 -33.15 -5.51
N GLN A 276 35.09 -33.88 -5.22
CA GLN A 276 35.33 -35.24 -5.68
C GLN A 276 34.33 -36.24 -5.05
N GLY A 277 33.17 -36.37 -5.70
CA GLY A 277 32.13 -37.35 -5.35
C GLY A 277 30.79 -36.73 -4.98
N GLY A 278 30.68 -35.40 -4.98
CA GLY A 278 29.43 -34.66 -4.89
C GLY A 278 28.58 -34.79 -6.16
N ASN A 279 27.27 -34.65 -6.00
CA ASN A 279 26.28 -34.53 -7.09
C ASN A 279 25.71 -33.09 -7.18
N GLU A 280 26.26 -32.16 -6.40
CA GLU A 280 25.78 -30.78 -6.26
C GLU A 280 26.99 -29.83 -6.28
N PRO A 281 26.82 -28.60 -6.80
CA PRO A 281 27.87 -27.57 -6.81
C PRO A 281 28.28 -27.18 -5.39
N LEU A 282 29.51 -26.68 -5.22
CA LEU A 282 29.93 -26.12 -3.95
C LEU A 282 29.11 -24.85 -3.64
N PRO A 283 28.52 -24.72 -2.43
CA PRO A 283 27.66 -23.58 -2.07
C PRO A 283 28.44 -22.27 -1.87
N SER A 284 29.77 -22.31 -1.79
CA SER A 284 30.66 -21.14 -1.74
C SER A 284 31.84 -21.29 -2.72
N HIS A 285 32.44 -20.17 -3.11
CA HIS A 285 33.66 -20.13 -3.94
C HIS A 285 34.94 -20.44 -3.13
N ILE A 286 34.80 -21.05 -1.95
CA ILE A 286 35.90 -21.31 -1.01
C ILE A 286 36.22 -22.81 -1.01
N LEU A 287 37.49 -23.15 -1.17
CA LEU A 287 38.01 -24.53 -1.20
C LEU A 287 39.00 -24.79 -0.07
N ASP A 288 38.83 -25.90 0.65
CA ASP A 288 39.78 -26.32 1.66
C ASP A 288 41.13 -26.74 1.04
N HIS A 289 42.22 -26.42 1.73
CA HIS A 289 43.58 -26.76 1.34
C HIS A 289 43.89 -28.23 1.68
N GLY A 290 44.06 -29.02 0.62
CA GLY A 290 44.16 -30.47 0.69
C GLY A 290 43.00 -31.21 0.02
N ASP A 291 41.92 -30.52 -0.36
CA ASP A 291 40.73 -31.10 -0.96
C ASP A 291 40.84 -31.30 -2.47
N PHE A 292 39.93 -32.13 -2.98
CA PHE A 292 39.84 -32.46 -4.39
C PHE A 292 38.61 -31.81 -4.99
N PHE A 293 38.78 -31.10 -6.10
CA PHE A 293 37.68 -30.47 -6.80
C PHE A 293 37.78 -30.69 -8.31
N HIS A 294 36.72 -30.39 -9.05
CA HIS A 294 36.73 -30.34 -10.51
C HIS A 294 35.81 -29.23 -11.01
N VAL A 295 36.06 -28.76 -12.23
CA VAL A 295 35.20 -27.81 -12.94
C VAL A 295 34.17 -28.60 -13.75
N ASN A 296 32.89 -28.31 -13.54
CA ASN A 296 31.80 -28.91 -14.29
C ASN A 296 31.28 -27.93 -15.34
N THR A 297 31.31 -28.32 -16.60
CA THR A 297 30.89 -27.49 -17.74
C THR A 297 30.21 -28.40 -18.77
N THR A 298 29.16 -27.91 -19.42
CA THR A 298 28.44 -28.61 -20.50
C THR A 298 28.95 -28.14 -21.86
N LEU A 299 29.31 -29.09 -22.74
CA LEU A 299 29.88 -28.81 -24.06
C LEU A 299 29.02 -29.43 -25.17
N MET A 300 28.61 -28.66 -26.18
CA MET A 300 27.73 -29.11 -27.28
C MET A 300 28.42 -29.07 -28.66
N ASN A 301 28.12 -30.04 -29.54
CA ASN A 301 28.62 -30.07 -30.93
C ASN A 301 27.67 -29.35 -31.90
N TYR A 302 28.08 -28.20 -32.41
CA TYR A 302 27.36 -27.40 -33.41
C TYR A 302 27.78 -27.69 -34.86
N GLY A 303 28.76 -28.57 -35.09
CA GLY A 303 29.18 -29.00 -36.44
C GLY A 303 28.23 -30.04 -37.06
N ASN A 304 28.30 -30.23 -38.38
CA ASN A 304 27.44 -31.18 -39.12
C ASN A 304 27.94 -32.64 -39.12
N GLU A 305 29.11 -32.92 -38.54
CA GLU A 305 29.70 -34.26 -38.38
C GLU A 305 29.88 -34.60 -36.90
N SER A 306 29.81 -35.89 -36.57
CA SER A 306 30.14 -36.39 -35.23
C SER A 306 31.65 -36.26 -34.98
N GLY A 307 32.04 -35.87 -33.76
CA GLY A 307 33.44 -35.62 -33.43
C GLY A 307 33.78 -35.89 -31.97
N HIS A 308 35.08 -35.99 -31.68
CA HIS A 308 35.56 -35.98 -30.29
C HIS A 308 35.93 -34.55 -29.91
N VAL A 309 35.56 -34.14 -28.70
CA VAL A 309 35.96 -32.85 -28.12
C VAL A 309 37.22 -33.04 -27.26
N ASN A 310 38.19 -32.16 -27.43
CA ASN A 310 39.28 -31.93 -26.49
C ASN A 310 38.96 -30.68 -25.67
N ALA A 311 38.79 -30.81 -24.37
CA ALA A 311 38.62 -29.67 -23.45
C ALA A 311 39.90 -29.45 -22.64
N THR A 312 40.38 -28.21 -22.58
CA THR A 312 41.54 -27.79 -21.79
C THR A 312 41.08 -26.95 -20.61
N LEU A 313 41.16 -27.52 -19.41
CA LEU A 313 40.85 -26.84 -18.15
C LEU A 313 42.11 -26.11 -17.66
N MET A 314 42.02 -24.82 -17.36
CA MET A 314 43.14 -23.98 -16.92
C MET A 314 42.81 -23.32 -15.59
N ILE A 315 43.80 -23.18 -14.70
CA ILE A 315 43.71 -22.43 -13.44
C ILE A 315 44.81 -21.37 -13.44
N ARG A 316 44.50 -20.15 -12.99
CA ARG A 316 45.39 -18.98 -12.94
C ARG A 316 45.33 -18.32 -11.56
N ASP A 317 46.41 -17.64 -11.17
CA ASP A 317 46.45 -16.77 -9.99
C ASP A 317 45.92 -15.36 -10.29
N GLU A 318 45.72 -14.53 -9.26
CA GLU A 318 45.33 -13.10 -9.36
C GLU A 318 46.16 -12.27 -10.35
N SER A 319 47.39 -12.68 -10.65
CA SER A 319 48.28 -11.99 -11.60
C SER A 319 48.04 -12.40 -13.06
N GLY A 320 47.11 -13.33 -13.29
CA GLY A 320 46.82 -13.97 -14.58
C GLY A 320 47.85 -15.02 -15.00
N THR A 321 48.73 -15.45 -14.09
CA THR A 321 49.76 -16.47 -14.38
C THR A 321 49.16 -17.87 -14.24
N GLY A 322 49.33 -18.72 -15.27
CA GLY A 322 48.81 -20.10 -15.23
C GLY A 322 49.45 -20.97 -14.14
N VAL A 323 48.62 -21.45 -13.22
CA VAL A 323 48.96 -22.36 -12.11
C VAL A 323 48.96 -23.81 -12.58
N GLU A 324 47.92 -24.24 -13.29
CA GLU A 324 47.78 -25.60 -13.82
C GLU A 324 46.98 -25.62 -15.12
N SER A 325 47.23 -26.60 -16.01
CA SER A 325 46.35 -26.86 -17.16
C SER A 325 46.25 -28.34 -17.51
N ARG A 326 45.04 -28.81 -17.87
CA ARG A 326 44.74 -30.22 -18.15
C ARG A 326 43.85 -30.38 -19.37
N GLU A 327 44.29 -31.22 -20.30
CA GLU A 327 43.51 -31.59 -21.50
C GLU A 327 42.80 -32.93 -21.27
N ILE A 328 41.49 -32.97 -21.57
CA ILE A 328 40.64 -34.16 -21.54
C ILE A 328 39.97 -34.36 -22.90
N THR A 329 39.82 -35.60 -23.35
CA THR A 329 39.21 -35.91 -24.66
C THR A 329 38.00 -36.82 -24.49
N SER A 330 36.88 -36.57 -25.15
CA SER A 330 35.68 -37.44 -25.04
C SER A 330 35.98 -38.87 -25.52
N ASP A 331 35.46 -39.89 -24.81
CA ASP A 331 35.64 -41.31 -25.15
C ASP A 331 34.84 -41.71 -26.39
N ASP A 332 33.66 -41.13 -26.56
CA ASP A 332 32.75 -41.33 -27.69
C ASP A 332 32.66 -40.05 -28.56
N GLU A 333 32.30 -40.24 -29.83
CA GLU A 333 32.00 -39.11 -30.73
C GLU A 333 30.63 -38.51 -30.34
N ILE A 334 30.60 -37.19 -30.20
CA ILE A 334 29.39 -36.42 -29.92
C ILE A 334 28.72 -36.10 -31.26
N GLU A 335 27.47 -36.54 -31.43
CA GLU A 335 26.69 -36.29 -32.64
C GLU A 335 26.28 -34.80 -32.71
N PRO A 336 25.97 -34.25 -33.90
CA PRO A 336 25.46 -32.89 -34.04
C PRO A 336 24.24 -32.62 -33.13
N GLY A 337 24.31 -31.57 -32.32
CA GLY A 337 23.27 -31.15 -31.37
C GLY A 337 23.21 -31.97 -30.06
N GLU A 338 24.15 -32.88 -29.82
CA GLU A 338 24.29 -33.56 -28.52
C GLU A 338 25.35 -32.85 -27.66
N TYR A 339 25.23 -32.99 -26.33
CA TYR A 339 26.13 -32.40 -25.34
C TYR A 339 26.89 -33.46 -24.52
N ILE A 340 27.97 -33.03 -23.87
CA ILE A 340 28.73 -33.82 -22.89
C ILE A 340 29.15 -32.92 -21.73
N SER A 341 29.01 -33.42 -20.49
CA SER A 341 29.45 -32.72 -19.28
C SER A 341 30.85 -33.18 -18.86
N THR A 342 31.69 -32.23 -18.42
CA THR A 342 33.02 -32.53 -17.87
C THR A 342 32.97 -33.26 -16.53
N ALA A 343 31.85 -33.25 -15.78
CA ALA A 343 31.71 -33.97 -14.50
C ALA A 343 31.67 -35.51 -14.65
N ASN A 344 31.25 -36.03 -15.80
CA ASN A 344 31.12 -37.48 -15.97
C ASN A 344 32.46 -38.16 -16.31
N HIS A 345 33.27 -38.45 -15.29
CA HIS A 345 34.61 -39.03 -15.44
C HIS A 345 34.70 -40.30 -16.31
N SER A 346 33.60 -41.02 -16.53
CA SER A 346 33.59 -42.28 -17.28
C SER A 346 33.47 -42.10 -18.79
N GLU A 347 33.24 -40.87 -19.26
CA GLU A 347 33.03 -40.49 -20.66
C GLU A 347 34.24 -39.74 -21.26
N TRP A 348 35.34 -39.64 -20.51
CA TRP A 348 36.54 -38.91 -20.91
C TRP A 348 37.80 -39.79 -20.83
N ASN A 349 38.64 -39.68 -21.86
CA ASN A 349 39.97 -40.27 -21.96
C ASN A 349 41.05 -39.23 -21.60
N TRP A 350 42.13 -39.69 -20.98
CA TRP A 350 43.10 -38.84 -20.30
C TRP A 350 44.51 -39.12 -20.82
N ASP A 351 45.21 -38.09 -21.30
CA ASP A 351 46.50 -38.25 -21.95
C ASP A 351 47.65 -38.35 -20.91
N GLY A 352 47.75 -39.51 -20.22
CA GLY A 352 48.90 -39.84 -19.38
C GLY A 352 48.58 -40.57 -18.07
N ALA A 353 49.59 -41.23 -17.48
CA ALA A 353 49.43 -41.87 -16.18
C ALA A 353 49.42 -40.81 -15.06
N GLY A 354 48.22 -40.33 -14.71
CA GLY A 354 47.99 -39.34 -13.64
C GLY A 354 47.10 -38.15 -14.04
N ALA A 355 46.73 -38.01 -15.32
CA ALA A 355 45.80 -36.97 -15.76
C ALA A 355 44.35 -37.41 -15.45
N ASN A 356 43.63 -36.61 -14.66
CA ASN A 356 42.19 -36.68 -14.44
C ASN A 356 41.62 -35.23 -14.41
N HIS A 357 40.30 -35.03 -14.33
CA HIS A 357 39.70 -33.69 -14.20
C HIS A 357 39.69 -33.18 -12.76
N PHE A 358 40.19 -33.99 -11.80
CA PHE A 358 40.16 -33.65 -10.38
C PHE A 358 41.45 -32.94 -9.98
N PHE A 359 41.36 -31.67 -9.69
CA PHE A 359 42.42 -30.90 -9.06
C PHE A 359 42.52 -31.25 -7.58
N LYS A 360 43.69 -31.03 -6.99
CA LYS A 360 43.90 -31.19 -5.56
C LYS A 360 44.69 -30.00 -5.04
N THR A 361 44.19 -29.31 -4.03
CA THR A 361 44.88 -28.15 -3.42
C THR A 361 46.06 -28.63 -2.54
N GLY A 362 47.22 -27.94 -2.54
CA GLY A 362 48.39 -28.19 -1.64
C GLY A 362 49.69 -28.84 -2.21
N ASN A 363 50.58 -29.45 -1.38
CA ASN A 363 51.94 -29.92 -1.81
C ASN A 363 52.60 -31.05 -0.94
N PRO A 364 53.36 -32.09 -1.44
CA PRO A 364 53.40 -32.81 -2.75
C PRO A 364 53.11 -34.35 -2.66
N SER A 365 52.52 -35.02 -3.67
CA SER A 365 53.14 -35.35 -4.97
C SER A 365 52.25 -35.20 -6.21
N ASP A 366 50.98 -34.83 -6.04
CA ASP A 366 49.94 -34.82 -7.08
C ASP A 366 48.97 -33.61 -6.96
N ALA A 367 49.37 -32.52 -6.29
CA ALA A 367 48.54 -31.35 -6.00
C ALA A 367 48.99 -30.09 -6.78
N ILE A 368 48.04 -29.20 -7.09
CA ILE A 368 48.26 -27.94 -7.82
C ILE A 368 48.90 -26.91 -6.90
N GLY A 369 49.76 -26.06 -7.46
CA GLY A 369 50.57 -25.09 -6.70
C GLY A 369 49.80 -23.86 -6.25
N VAL A 370 48.69 -24.07 -5.55
CA VAL A 370 47.88 -23.03 -4.90
C VAL A 370 48.29 -22.88 -3.43
N GLU A 371 48.22 -21.65 -2.91
CA GLU A 371 48.56 -21.27 -1.54
C GLU A 371 47.30 -20.84 -0.77
N PRO A 372 47.17 -21.17 0.52
CA PRO A 372 46.05 -20.70 1.34
C PRO A 372 46.02 -19.16 1.46
N GLY A 373 44.81 -18.58 1.43
CA GLY A 373 44.56 -17.14 1.52
C GLY A 373 44.75 -16.37 0.21
N GLU A 374 44.93 -17.07 -0.92
CA GLU A 374 45.01 -16.47 -2.26
C GLU A 374 43.78 -16.82 -3.10
N GLU A 375 43.38 -15.89 -3.97
CA GLU A 375 42.32 -16.03 -4.95
C GLU A 375 42.85 -16.55 -6.29
N TYR A 376 42.06 -17.40 -6.96
CA TYR A 376 42.39 -18.08 -8.19
C TYR A 376 41.20 -18.09 -9.17
N GLU A 377 41.49 -18.12 -10.46
CA GLU A 377 40.49 -18.19 -11.53
C GLU A 377 40.63 -19.50 -12.34
N TYR A 378 39.54 -20.02 -12.89
CA TYR A 378 39.55 -21.15 -13.83
C TYR A 378 38.87 -20.81 -15.17
N ASN A 379 39.28 -21.51 -16.24
CA ASN A 379 38.67 -21.40 -17.57
C ASN A 379 38.72 -22.75 -18.32
N VAL A 380 37.82 -22.97 -19.28
CA VAL A 380 37.71 -24.18 -20.12
C VAL A 380 37.77 -23.79 -21.60
N GLU A 381 38.73 -24.34 -22.35
CA GLU A 381 38.89 -24.14 -23.80
C GLU A 381 38.59 -25.42 -24.60
N THR A 382 37.82 -25.34 -25.69
CA THR A 382 37.45 -26.52 -26.51
C THR A 382 38.21 -26.61 -27.85
N ALA A 383 38.41 -27.83 -28.36
CA ALA A 383 38.91 -28.08 -29.70
C ALA A 383 38.35 -29.39 -30.30
N PRO A 384 38.01 -29.45 -31.60
CA PRO A 384 37.89 -28.33 -32.55
C PRO A 384 36.72 -27.40 -32.17
N GLY A 385 36.90 -26.09 -32.30
CA GLY A 385 35.96 -25.12 -31.73
C GLY A 385 36.68 -23.83 -31.40
N GLY A 386 37.63 -23.89 -30.46
CA GLY A 386 38.40 -22.74 -30.00
C GLY A 386 37.65 -21.89 -28.97
N ALA A 387 36.45 -22.31 -28.56
CA ALA A 387 35.62 -21.55 -27.63
C ALA A 387 36.16 -21.66 -26.20
N THR A 388 36.10 -20.55 -25.49
CA THR A 388 36.47 -20.39 -24.08
C THR A 388 35.29 -19.83 -23.28
N LEU A 389 35.29 -19.98 -21.96
CA LEU A 389 34.36 -19.23 -21.11
C LEU A 389 34.61 -17.72 -21.28
N ASN A 390 33.53 -16.96 -21.46
CA ASN A 390 33.55 -15.49 -21.59
C ASN A 390 34.01 -14.85 -20.27
N ASP A 391 33.49 -15.35 -19.15
CA ASP A 391 33.91 -14.98 -17.79
C ASP A 391 34.57 -16.17 -17.08
N PRO A 392 35.84 -16.06 -16.63
CA PRO A 392 36.48 -17.08 -15.81
C PRO A 392 35.82 -17.20 -14.43
N GLY A 393 35.58 -18.42 -13.94
CA GLY A 393 35.07 -18.62 -12.57
C GLY A 393 36.17 -18.42 -11.52
N GLN A 394 35.84 -17.88 -10.35
CA GLN A 394 36.80 -17.51 -9.28
C GLN A 394 36.64 -18.39 -8.02
N PHE A 395 37.73 -18.55 -7.25
CA PHE A 395 37.73 -19.27 -5.97
C PHE A 395 38.92 -18.95 -5.06
N ILE A 396 38.73 -19.12 -3.75
CA ILE A 396 39.74 -18.89 -2.70
C ILE A 396 40.13 -20.22 -2.05
N ILE A 397 41.41 -20.39 -1.67
CA ILE A 397 41.87 -21.55 -0.90
C ILE A 397 41.97 -21.22 0.59
N GLU A 398 41.30 -21.95 1.47
CA GLU A 398 41.40 -21.80 2.93
C GLU A 398 42.02 -23.05 3.61
N ASP A 399 42.71 -22.91 4.75
CA ASP A 399 43.30 -24.04 5.49
C ASP A 399 42.32 -24.67 6.53
N ASP A 400 41.36 -23.87 7.06
CA ASP A 400 40.27 -24.25 7.99
C ASP A 400 39.32 -23.03 8.14
N PRO A 401 37.98 -23.14 7.95
CA PRO A 401 37.05 -22.05 8.27
C PRO A 401 36.96 -21.86 9.80
N PRO A 402 36.83 -20.63 10.31
CA PRO A 402 36.81 -20.34 11.74
C PRO A 402 35.60 -20.99 12.41
N GLU A 403 35.84 -21.69 13.53
CA GLU A 403 34.75 -22.22 14.34
C GLU A 403 34.04 -21.08 15.10
N VAL A 404 32.73 -20.95 14.87
CA VAL A 404 31.81 -20.22 15.75
C VAL A 404 31.11 -21.25 16.61
N THR A 405 31.04 -20.99 17.92
CA THR A 405 30.28 -21.84 18.84
C THR A 405 29.53 -20.99 19.85
N ILE A 406 28.22 -21.20 19.97
CA ILE A 406 27.41 -20.63 21.05
C ILE A 406 27.86 -21.31 22.34
N THR A 407 28.19 -20.50 23.35
CA THR A 407 28.74 -20.99 24.61
C THR A 407 27.74 -20.93 25.75
N ASN A 408 26.88 -19.93 25.73
CA ASN A 408 25.84 -19.69 26.71
C ASN A 408 24.79 -18.75 26.13
N VAL A 409 23.53 -19.01 26.45
CA VAL A 409 22.39 -18.12 26.23
C VAL A 409 21.84 -17.79 27.62
N GLU A 410 21.50 -16.53 27.90
CA GLU A 410 20.86 -16.14 29.17
C GLU A 410 19.34 -16.31 29.09
N ASP A 411 18.87 -17.56 29.16
CA ASP A 411 17.46 -17.97 29.08
C ASP A 411 16.87 -18.42 30.46
N PRO A 412 15.54 -18.40 30.65
CA PRO A 412 14.48 -18.00 29.70
C PRO A 412 14.26 -16.48 29.55
N VAL A 413 13.68 -16.07 28.42
CA VAL A 413 13.38 -14.67 28.04
C VAL A 413 11.90 -14.45 27.67
N GLY A 414 11.34 -13.27 27.93
CA GLY A 414 9.96 -12.87 27.61
C GLY A 414 9.84 -11.89 26.44
N GLN A 415 8.61 -11.58 26.03
CA GLN A 415 8.31 -10.54 25.03
C GLN A 415 8.88 -9.19 25.50
N GLY A 416 9.59 -8.46 24.64
CA GLY A 416 10.16 -7.16 24.96
C GLY A 416 11.36 -7.18 25.92
N GLU A 417 11.79 -8.35 26.41
CA GLU A 417 12.99 -8.48 27.24
C GLU A 417 14.25 -8.61 26.40
N THR A 418 15.40 -8.27 26.98
CA THR A 418 16.71 -8.41 26.32
C THR A 418 17.26 -9.83 26.47
N LEU A 419 17.62 -10.49 25.36
CA LEU A 419 18.33 -11.77 25.35
C LEU A 419 19.82 -11.58 25.10
N THR A 420 20.66 -11.99 26.07
CA THR A 420 22.13 -11.97 25.91
C THR A 420 22.65 -13.35 25.48
N VAL A 421 23.44 -13.37 24.40
CA VAL A 421 24.04 -14.57 23.79
C VAL A 421 25.57 -14.44 23.80
N HIS A 422 26.26 -15.43 24.36
CA HIS A 422 27.71 -15.48 24.35
C HIS A 422 28.23 -16.54 23.38
N ALA A 423 29.05 -16.14 22.42
CA ALA A 423 29.70 -17.05 21.48
C ALA A 423 31.24 -16.98 21.57
N ASN A 424 31.91 -18.08 21.22
CA ASN A 424 33.34 -18.06 20.94
C ASN A 424 33.55 -18.13 19.43
N VAL A 425 34.43 -17.26 18.93
CA VAL A 425 34.80 -17.15 17.52
C VAL A 425 36.30 -17.38 17.39
N GLU A 426 36.71 -18.23 16.45
CA GLU A 426 38.12 -18.50 16.20
C GLU A 426 38.82 -17.38 15.43
N LYS A 427 39.79 -16.70 16.07
CA LYS A 427 40.68 -15.74 15.42
C LYS A 427 41.70 -16.44 14.54
N ARG A 428 41.73 -16.02 13.28
CA ARG A 428 42.61 -16.56 12.22
C ARG A 428 44.05 -16.07 12.31
N GLY A 429 44.29 -14.84 12.78
CA GLY A 429 45.64 -14.27 12.89
C GLY A 429 46.18 -13.64 11.61
N TYR A 430 45.32 -13.50 10.59
CA TYR A 430 45.56 -12.94 9.26
C TYR A 430 44.19 -12.66 8.58
N GLY A 431 44.15 -11.73 7.62
CA GLY A 431 42.91 -11.31 6.94
C GLY A 431 42.33 -10.03 7.55
N ASP A 432 41.19 -9.60 7.02
CA ASP A 432 40.40 -8.50 7.59
C ASP A 432 39.63 -8.98 8.83
N ASP A 433 39.07 -8.02 9.58
CA ASP A 433 38.29 -8.31 10.79
C ASP A 433 37.05 -9.13 10.46
N GLN A 434 36.70 -10.06 11.33
CA GLN A 434 35.63 -11.02 11.07
C GLN A 434 34.31 -10.50 11.63
N LEU A 435 33.31 -10.31 10.77
CA LEU A 435 31.95 -9.98 11.20
C LEU A 435 31.27 -11.22 11.81
N VAL A 436 30.62 -11.00 12.96
CA VAL A 436 29.84 -11.98 13.70
C VAL A 436 28.47 -11.39 13.94
N TRP A 437 27.39 -12.15 13.72
CA TRP A 437 26.03 -11.66 13.93
C TRP A 437 25.19 -12.65 14.72
N LEU A 438 24.17 -12.13 15.41
CA LEU A 438 23.09 -12.88 16.02
C LEU A 438 21.83 -12.73 15.16
N SER A 439 21.19 -13.85 14.84
CA SER A 439 19.88 -13.89 14.19
C SER A 439 18.80 -14.28 15.19
N GLY A 440 17.67 -13.57 15.16
CA GLY A 440 16.45 -13.84 15.90
C GLY A 440 15.68 -15.04 15.36
N PHE A 441 14.48 -15.27 15.89
CA PHE A 441 13.66 -16.46 15.63
C PHE A 441 13.16 -16.61 14.18
N ASP A 442 12.99 -15.49 13.47
CA ASP A 442 12.57 -15.41 12.06
C ASP A 442 13.76 -15.41 11.08
N GLY A 443 15.00 -15.42 11.60
CA GLY A 443 16.23 -15.34 10.82
C GLY A 443 16.74 -13.91 10.58
N THR A 444 16.03 -12.88 11.04
CA THR A 444 16.46 -11.49 10.96
C THR A 444 17.68 -11.27 11.86
N ILE A 445 18.64 -10.47 11.41
CA ILE A 445 19.82 -10.12 12.23
C ILE A 445 19.38 -9.12 13.29
N VAL A 446 19.62 -9.46 14.56
CA VAL A 446 19.18 -8.66 15.73
C VAL A 446 20.36 -8.02 16.47
N ASP A 447 21.59 -8.47 16.21
CA ASP A 447 22.81 -7.85 16.71
C ASP A 447 24.04 -8.25 15.87
N THR A 448 25.07 -7.40 15.82
CA THR A 448 26.34 -7.68 15.13
C THR A 448 27.56 -7.19 15.92
N THR A 449 28.70 -7.84 15.72
CA THR A 449 29.98 -7.42 16.30
C THR A 449 31.15 -7.86 15.43
N GLU A 450 32.26 -7.13 15.48
CA GLU A 450 33.50 -7.50 14.79
C GLU A 450 34.49 -8.19 15.74
N VAL A 451 35.22 -9.16 15.22
CA VAL A 451 36.30 -9.88 15.90
C VAL A 451 37.62 -9.57 15.19
N ASP A 452 38.51 -8.85 15.90
CA ASP A 452 39.83 -8.45 15.40
C ASP A 452 40.64 -9.67 14.92
N SER A 453 41.16 -9.60 13.70
CA SER A 453 41.93 -10.67 13.07
C SER A 453 43.36 -10.81 13.63
N GLU A 454 43.86 -9.85 14.43
CA GLU A 454 45.19 -9.84 15.03
C GLU A 454 45.36 -10.92 16.13
N GLY A 455 46.19 -11.92 15.81
CA GLY A 455 46.57 -13.00 16.73
C GLY A 455 45.74 -14.27 16.54
N SER A 456 46.08 -15.34 17.26
CA SER A 456 45.41 -16.64 17.08
C SER A 456 44.83 -17.20 18.38
N GLY A 457 43.63 -17.80 18.29
CA GLY A 457 42.89 -18.38 19.41
C GLY A 457 41.40 -18.04 19.36
N MET A 458 40.62 -18.48 20.36
CA MET A 458 39.21 -18.08 20.46
C MET A 458 39.08 -16.71 21.12
N GLU A 459 38.22 -15.85 20.60
CA GLU A 459 37.67 -14.68 21.27
C GLU A 459 36.23 -14.92 21.66
N SER A 460 35.86 -14.42 22.83
CA SER A 460 34.49 -14.47 23.31
C SER A 460 33.82 -13.17 22.92
N VAL A 461 32.68 -13.28 22.25
CA VAL A 461 31.80 -12.15 21.93
C VAL A 461 30.50 -12.29 22.72
N GLU A 462 29.88 -11.15 23.00
CA GLU A 462 28.60 -11.01 23.67
C GLU A 462 27.71 -10.24 22.71
N LEU A 463 26.56 -10.82 22.38
CA LEU A 463 25.56 -10.27 21.48
C LEU A 463 24.25 -10.11 22.26
N GLU A 464 23.52 -9.03 22.06
CA GLU A 464 22.28 -8.68 22.78
C GLU A 464 21.13 -8.42 21.82
N TRP A 465 20.06 -9.21 21.92
CA TRP A 465 18.78 -8.90 21.26
C TRP A 465 17.95 -8.04 22.21
N GLY A 466 17.89 -6.72 21.97
CA GLY A 466 17.36 -5.71 22.90
C GLY A 466 15.90 -5.90 23.31
N SER A 467 15.03 -6.24 22.36
CA SER A 467 13.60 -6.50 22.56
C SER A 467 13.22 -7.76 21.81
N VAL A 468 13.08 -8.88 22.54
CA VAL A 468 12.71 -10.16 21.94
C VAL A 468 11.26 -10.14 21.48
N ASP A 469 11.05 -10.40 20.19
CA ASP A 469 9.75 -10.69 19.61
C ASP A 469 9.51 -12.21 19.62
N LEU A 470 8.64 -12.65 20.51
CA LEU A 470 8.25 -14.05 20.61
C LEU A 470 7.41 -14.42 19.38
N PRO A 471 7.71 -15.57 18.73
CA PRO A 471 6.94 -16.01 17.57
C PRO A 471 5.53 -16.39 17.99
N THR A 472 4.57 -16.17 17.08
CA THR A 472 3.18 -16.59 17.28
C THR A 472 3.01 -18.12 17.33
N ASP A 473 4.01 -18.88 16.87
CA ASP A 473 4.07 -20.35 17.02
C ASP A 473 5.29 -20.77 17.87
N SER A 474 5.02 -21.58 18.90
CA SER A 474 6.00 -22.17 19.83
C SER A 474 7.12 -23.04 19.21
N THR A 475 7.04 -23.41 17.93
CA THR A 475 8.04 -24.32 17.32
C THR A 475 9.34 -23.66 16.89
N ASP A 476 9.37 -22.34 16.74
CA ASP A 476 10.45 -21.61 16.08
C ASP A 476 11.23 -20.70 17.05
N THR A 477 11.73 -21.27 18.16
CA THR A 477 12.53 -20.56 19.19
C THR A 477 14.05 -20.83 19.06
N GLU A 478 14.55 -20.97 17.83
CA GLU A 478 15.98 -21.22 17.55
C GLU A 478 16.65 -19.92 17.10
N ILE A 479 17.77 -19.56 17.75
CA ILE A 479 18.63 -18.44 17.35
C ILE A 479 19.86 -18.96 16.62
N ALA A 480 20.51 -18.11 15.83
CA ALA A 480 21.77 -18.43 15.17
C ALA A 480 22.84 -17.38 15.47
N VAL A 481 24.07 -17.81 15.75
CA VAL A 481 25.24 -16.92 15.69
C VAL A 481 26.06 -17.29 14.47
N GLY A 482 26.21 -16.34 13.56
CA GLY A 482 26.84 -16.53 12.25
C GLY A 482 28.11 -15.71 12.06
N THR A 483 28.93 -16.18 11.13
CA THR A 483 30.04 -15.49 10.47
C THR A 483 29.98 -15.80 8.98
N GLU A 484 30.74 -15.09 8.15
CA GLU A 484 30.74 -15.22 6.68
C GLU A 484 30.87 -16.65 6.14
N SER A 485 31.52 -17.55 6.90
CA SER A 485 31.79 -18.93 6.48
C SER A 485 31.23 -20.01 7.40
N ASN A 486 30.63 -19.66 8.53
CA ASN A 486 30.16 -20.63 9.53
C ASN A 486 29.09 -20.06 10.46
N SER A 487 28.13 -20.89 10.89
CA SER A 487 27.12 -20.53 11.89
C SER A 487 26.88 -21.66 12.89
N ASP A 488 26.43 -21.30 14.08
CA ASP A 488 26.00 -22.23 15.13
C ASP A 488 24.60 -21.80 15.60
N THR A 489 23.73 -22.77 15.89
CA THR A 489 22.34 -22.50 16.31
C THR A 489 22.06 -23.12 17.68
N GLU A 490 21.24 -22.44 18.48
CA GLU A 490 20.82 -22.93 19.80
C GLU A 490 19.34 -22.61 20.03
N LYS A 491 18.62 -23.52 20.68
CA LYS A 491 17.23 -23.29 21.06
C LYS A 491 17.18 -22.49 22.36
N VAL A 492 16.38 -21.43 22.39
CA VAL A 492 16.19 -20.55 23.55
C VAL A 492 14.95 -20.99 24.33
N ASP A 493 15.08 -21.15 25.65
CA ASP A 493 13.91 -21.30 26.52
C ASP A 493 13.20 -19.93 26.62
N VAL A 494 11.86 -19.88 26.49
CA VAL A 494 11.09 -18.63 26.62
C VAL A 494 10.15 -18.69 27.82
N TYR A 495 9.83 -17.55 28.43
CA TYR A 495 8.81 -17.52 29.48
C TYR A 495 7.47 -17.97 28.90
N PRO A 496 6.72 -18.80 29.64
CA PRO A 496 5.48 -19.31 29.12
C PRO A 496 4.41 -18.21 29.08
N SER A 497 3.99 -17.82 27.87
CA SER A 497 2.86 -16.91 27.65
C SER A 497 1.61 -17.69 27.26
N LEU A 498 0.44 -17.16 27.62
CA LEU A 498 -0.85 -17.71 27.20
C LEU A 498 -1.62 -16.69 26.37
N ASN A 499 -1.80 -17.01 25.09
CA ASN A 499 -2.54 -16.18 24.15
C ASN A 499 -3.97 -16.70 23.99
N ILE A 500 -4.94 -15.81 23.94
CA ILE A 500 -6.34 -16.04 23.60
C ILE A 500 -6.46 -15.96 22.08
N THR A 501 -6.62 -17.10 21.42
CA THR A 501 -6.73 -17.14 19.96
C THR A 501 -8.16 -16.96 19.46
N ASP A 502 -9.15 -17.20 20.33
CA ASP A 502 -10.58 -17.21 20.00
C ASP A 502 -11.44 -17.18 21.27
N ILE A 503 -12.60 -16.51 21.22
CA ILE A 503 -13.65 -16.55 22.25
C ILE A 503 -14.99 -16.83 21.55
N ASP A 504 -15.81 -17.70 22.13
CA ASP A 504 -17.16 -18.00 21.65
C ASP A 504 -18.17 -18.07 22.81
N VAL A 505 -19.38 -17.52 22.61
CA VAL A 505 -20.48 -17.58 23.58
C VAL A 505 -21.45 -18.70 23.17
N LEU A 506 -21.32 -19.87 23.80
CA LEU A 506 -21.97 -21.11 23.36
C LEU A 506 -23.50 -21.15 23.52
N ASP A 507 -24.07 -20.30 24.37
CA ASP A 507 -25.49 -20.27 24.74
C ASP A 507 -26.19 -18.94 24.35
N ASP A 508 -25.65 -18.20 23.37
CA ASP A 508 -26.17 -16.94 22.84
C ASP A 508 -27.23 -17.13 21.72
N PRO A 509 -28.32 -16.34 21.64
CA PRO A 509 -28.75 -15.30 22.58
C PRO A 509 -29.38 -15.88 23.85
N VAL A 510 -29.20 -15.16 24.96
CA VAL A 510 -29.65 -15.55 26.31
C VAL A 510 -30.84 -14.71 26.79
N GLU A 511 -31.72 -15.28 27.61
CA GLU A 511 -32.82 -14.52 28.22
C GLU A 511 -32.31 -13.67 29.40
N GLU A 512 -33.00 -12.58 29.72
CA GLU A 512 -32.70 -11.68 30.84
C GLU A 512 -32.47 -12.43 32.18
N ASP A 513 -31.48 -11.99 32.97
CA ASP A 513 -31.01 -12.63 34.22
C ASP A 513 -30.56 -14.10 34.02
N GLY A 514 -30.12 -14.44 32.82
CA GLY A 514 -29.60 -15.75 32.43
C GLY A 514 -28.13 -15.98 32.84
N SER A 515 -27.58 -17.09 32.38
CA SER A 515 -26.15 -17.37 32.46
C SER A 515 -25.70 -18.00 31.15
N VAL A 516 -24.54 -17.59 30.64
CA VAL A 516 -23.94 -18.16 29.42
C VAL A 516 -22.62 -18.85 29.72
N THR A 517 -22.28 -19.83 28.88
CA THR A 517 -20.95 -20.43 28.87
C THR A 517 -20.12 -19.75 27.80
N VAL A 518 -18.96 -19.23 28.19
CA VAL A 518 -17.98 -18.60 27.31
C VAL A 518 -16.81 -19.54 27.16
N GLU A 519 -16.54 -19.97 25.93
CA GLU A 519 -15.41 -20.83 25.58
C GLU A 519 -14.28 -19.95 25.04
N ALA A 520 -13.17 -19.86 25.78
CA ALA A 520 -11.95 -19.21 25.30
C ALA A 520 -10.91 -20.27 24.88
N ILE A 521 -10.33 -20.12 23.70
CA ILE A 521 -9.24 -20.99 23.21
C ILE A 521 -7.92 -20.35 23.59
N ILE A 522 -7.20 -21.01 24.50
CA ILE A 522 -5.91 -20.55 24.99
C ILE A 522 -4.79 -21.38 24.36
N GLU A 523 -3.81 -20.71 23.79
CA GLU A 523 -2.56 -21.27 23.28
C GLU A 523 -1.39 -20.94 24.20
N SER A 524 -0.50 -21.90 24.45
CA SER A 524 0.71 -21.68 25.24
C SER A 524 1.92 -21.51 24.33
N ILE A 525 2.63 -20.41 24.49
CA ILE A 525 3.96 -20.18 23.90
C ILE A 525 5.00 -20.63 24.92
N GLY A 526 6.01 -21.40 24.52
CA GLY A 526 7.04 -21.94 25.42
C GLY A 526 6.69 -23.25 26.15
N ASP A 527 7.16 -23.36 27.40
CA ASP A 527 6.95 -24.52 28.29
C ASP A 527 5.58 -24.48 29.03
N GLU A 528 5.25 -25.53 29.80
CA GLU A 528 3.94 -25.73 30.45
C GLU A 528 3.62 -24.56 31.40
N ALA A 529 2.65 -23.72 31.00
CA ALA A 529 2.12 -22.63 31.81
C ALA A 529 0.96 -23.08 32.70
N GLU A 530 0.95 -22.66 33.97
CA GLU A 530 -0.24 -22.66 34.82
C GLU A 530 -0.63 -21.20 35.08
N THR A 531 -1.78 -20.75 34.53
CA THR A 531 -2.34 -19.46 34.93
C THR A 531 -3.86 -19.48 35.11
N ASP A 532 -4.40 -18.41 35.67
CA ASP A 532 -5.83 -18.16 35.82
C ASP A 532 -6.32 -17.36 34.59
N VAL A 533 -7.39 -17.85 33.95
CA VAL A 533 -8.13 -17.11 32.91
C VAL A 533 -9.32 -16.44 33.57
N PHE A 534 -9.54 -15.17 33.29
CA PHE A 534 -10.58 -14.34 33.87
C PHE A 534 -11.61 -13.96 32.82
N ILE A 535 -12.86 -13.78 33.26
CA ILE A 535 -13.93 -13.19 32.46
C ILE A 535 -14.51 -11.99 33.23
N GLY A 536 -14.56 -10.83 32.56
CA GLY A 536 -15.08 -9.56 33.07
C GLY A 536 -14.14 -8.77 33.98
N GLY A 537 -14.53 -7.52 34.28
CA GLY A 537 -13.78 -6.56 35.10
C GLY A 537 -13.78 -6.81 36.63
N ASP A 538 -14.32 -7.94 37.11
CA ASP A 538 -14.32 -8.33 38.53
C ASP A 538 -13.79 -9.77 38.70
N GLU A 539 -12.92 -10.02 39.68
CA GLU A 539 -12.24 -11.30 40.02
C GLU A 539 -13.21 -12.50 40.32
N ALA A 540 -14.52 -12.36 40.12
CA ALA A 540 -15.53 -13.33 40.55
C ALA A 540 -15.62 -14.58 39.64
N GLY A 541 -15.07 -14.53 38.42
CA GLY A 541 -15.20 -15.57 37.39
C GLY A 541 -13.89 -16.26 36.97
N SER A 542 -12.87 -16.38 37.83
CA SER A 542 -11.60 -16.98 37.40
C SER A 542 -11.59 -18.51 37.34
N GLN A 543 -10.96 -19.07 36.30
CA GLN A 543 -10.66 -20.49 36.20
C GLN A 543 -9.16 -20.71 36.00
N SER A 544 -8.55 -21.52 36.87
CA SER A 544 -7.16 -21.92 36.74
C SER A 544 -6.98 -22.99 35.66
N VAL A 545 -6.10 -22.73 34.70
CA VAL A 545 -5.91 -23.50 33.48
C VAL A 545 -4.42 -23.82 33.35
N THR A 546 -4.11 -25.13 33.41
CA THR A 546 -2.82 -25.65 32.95
C THR A 546 -2.89 -25.95 31.45
N VAL A 547 -2.06 -25.31 30.64
CA VAL A 547 -1.94 -25.58 29.20
C VAL A 547 -0.61 -26.33 28.98
N PRO A 548 -0.62 -27.55 28.41
CA PRO A 548 0.61 -28.31 28.16
C PRO A 548 1.39 -27.75 26.96
N ASP A 549 2.72 -27.95 26.94
CA ASP A 549 3.62 -27.52 25.84
C ASP A 549 3.01 -27.81 24.45
N THR A 550 3.00 -26.77 23.61
CA THR A 550 2.59 -26.79 22.18
C THR A 550 1.15 -27.28 21.94
N GLY A 551 0.18 -26.88 22.77
CA GLY A 551 -1.21 -27.28 22.58
C GLY A 551 -2.22 -26.20 22.96
N THR A 552 -3.28 -26.08 22.15
CA THR A 552 -4.43 -25.26 22.48
C THR A 552 -5.33 -25.95 23.51
N LYS A 553 -5.97 -25.15 24.37
CA LYS A 553 -6.92 -25.62 25.36
C LYS A 553 -8.13 -24.69 25.44
N ALA A 554 -9.30 -25.28 25.20
CA ALA A 554 -10.56 -24.61 25.46
C ALA A 554 -10.83 -24.50 26.98
N VAL A 555 -11.21 -23.31 27.41
CA VAL A 555 -11.55 -22.94 28.78
C VAL A 555 -12.99 -22.47 28.80
N GLU A 556 -13.84 -23.20 29.51
CA GLU A 556 -15.26 -22.82 29.69
C GLU A 556 -15.39 -21.98 30.98
N LEU A 557 -15.81 -20.73 30.82
CA LEU A 557 -16.12 -19.77 31.88
C LEU A 557 -17.63 -19.54 31.92
N GLU A 558 -18.19 -19.33 33.12
CA GLU A 558 -19.62 -19.07 33.29
C GLU A 558 -19.81 -17.58 33.60
N TYR A 559 -20.63 -16.91 32.79
CA TYR A 559 -20.97 -15.51 32.95
C TYR A 559 -22.44 -15.36 33.38
N ASP A 560 -22.68 -14.67 34.50
CA ASP A 560 -24.02 -14.31 34.96
C ASP A 560 -24.44 -13.04 34.23
N VAL A 561 -25.46 -13.13 33.37
CA VAL A 561 -25.84 -12.07 32.43
C VAL A 561 -26.74 -11.05 33.13
N GLY A 562 -26.50 -9.77 32.86
CA GLY A 562 -27.31 -8.67 33.38
C GLY A 562 -28.70 -8.53 32.72
N GLU A 563 -29.33 -7.37 32.94
CA GLU A 563 -30.63 -7.01 32.33
C GLU A 563 -30.50 -6.62 30.84
N ARG A 564 -29.27 -6.38 30.35
CA ARG A 564 -28.97 -5.87 29.01
C ARG A 564 -27.83 -6.66 28.39
N THR A 565 -27.77 -6.60 27.05
CA THR A 565 -26.59 -7.00 26.29
C THR A 565 -25.37 -6.33 26.88
N ASP A 566 -24.30 -7.10 26.97
CA ASP A 566 -23.09 -6.69 27.66
C ASP A 566 -21.88 -7.23 26.91
N ARG A 567 -20.78 -6.48 26.99
CA ARG A 567 -19.50 -6.88 26.41
C ARG A 567 -18.66 -7.52 27.49
N ILE A 568 -18.15 -8.70 27.21
CA ILE A 568 -17.30 -9.44 28.13
C ILE A 568 -15.86 -9.40 27.62
N THR A 569 -14.94 -9.08 28.51
CA THR A 569 -13.50 -9.20 28.25
C THR A 569 -13.01 -10.49 28.90
N VAL A 570 -12.38 -11.39 28.13
CA VAL A 570 -11.62 -12.51 28.69
C VAL A 570 -10.16 -12.12 28.65
N ARG A 571 -9.45 -12.36 29.75
CA ARG A 571 -8.03 -12.02 29.88
C ARG A 571 -7.23 -13.13 30.54
N THR A 572 -5.97 -13.26 30.15
CA THR A 572 -4.97 -14.07 30.86
C THR A 572 -4.25 -13.21 31.92
N ASP A 573 -3.68 -13.83 32.96
CA ASP A 573 -2.83 -13.15 33.97
C ASP A 573 -1.47 -13.82 33.90
N SER A 574 -0.58 -13.36 33.03
CA SER A 574 0.71 -14.02 32.86
C SER A 574 1.74 -13.33 33.76
N PHE A 575 2.45 -14.12 34.59
CA PHE A 575 3.25 -13.56 35.69
C PHE A 575 4.46 -12.73 35.19
N GLU A 576 4.88 -12.89 33.93
CA GLU A 576 6.10 -12.31 33.33
C GLU A 576 5.97 -12.09 31.78
N ALA A 577 4.76 -12.02 31.21
CA ALA A 577 4.48 -11.62 29.81
C ALA A 577 3.28 -10.66 29.77
N GLU A 578 2.99 -10.02 28.63
CA GLU A 578 1.79 -9.18 28.50
C GLU A 578 0.52 -10.02 28.69
N ASP A 579 -0.49 -9.44 29.35
CA ASP A 579 -1.80 -10.06 29.48
C ASP A 579 -2.48 -10.00 28.12
N ASP A 580 -2.93 -11.15 27.61
CA ASP A 580 -3.71 -11.18 26.37
C ASP A 580 -5.19 -11.03 26.71
N GLU A 581 -5.87 -10.13 26.01
CA GLU A 581 -7.29 -9.81 26.22
C GLU A 581 -8.05 -9.89 24.90
N MET A 582 -9.26 -10.45 24.95
CA MET A 582 -10.17 -10.43 23.81
C MET A 582 -11.60 -10.21 24.31
N GLU A 583 -12.37 -9.44 23.55
CA GLU A 583 -13.75 -9.09 23.88
C GLU A 583 -14.76 -9.85 23.03
N GLU A 584 -15.93 -10.11 23.59
CA GLU A 584 -17.06 -10.72 22.88
C GLU A 584 -18.39 -10.18 23.41
N VAL A 585 -19.44 -10.20 22.59
CA VAL A 585 -20.77 -9.67 22.96
C VAL A 585 -21.67 -10.81 23.45
N VAL A 586 -22.35 -10.58 24.57
CA VAL A 586 -23.40 -11.48 25.07
C VAL A 586 -24.77 -10.85 24.81
N VAL A 587 -25.52 -11.38 23.85
CA VAL A 587 -26.78 -10.81 23.38
C VAL A 587 -27.94 -11.22 24.29
N VAL A 588 -28.54 -10.22 24.96
CA VAL A 588 -29.74 -10.44 25.78
C VAL A 588 -30.99 -10.33 24.94
N LYS A 589 -31.67 -11.47 24.77
CA LYS A 589 -32.99 -11.55 24.18
C LYS A 589 -34.06 -11.07 25.18
N ARG A 590 -34.62 -9.90 24.90
CA ARG A 590 -35.75 -9.31 25.61
C ARG A 590 -36.61 -8.44 24.69
N ASP A 591 -37.72 -7.94 25.22
CA ASP A 591 -38.48 -6.87 24.59
C ASP A 591 -37.86 -5.50 24.91
N GLY A 592 -38.28 -4.46 24.18
CA GLY A 592 -37.86 -3.08 24.43
C GLY A 592 -38.24 -2.58 25.84
N PRO A 593 -37.57 -1.53 26.34
CA PRO A 593 -37.82 -0.98 27.67
C PRO A 593 -39.23 -0.42 27.85
N GLU A 594 -39.77 -0.53 29.07
CA GLU A 594 -40.90 0.29 29.51
C GLU A 594 -40.41 1.73 29.78
N CYS A 595 -40.62 2.65 28.84
CA CYS A 595 -40.04 4.00 28.93
C CYS A 595 -40.47 4.84 30.15
N ASP A 596 -41.63 4.55 30.74
CA ASP A 596 -42.06 5.14 32.02
C ASP A 596 -41.13 4.81 33.21
N ALA A 597 -40.28 3.78 33.07
CA ALA A 597 -39.32 3.31 34.07
C ALA A 597 -37.87 3.73 33.77
N VAL A 598 -37.61 4.38 32.63
CA VAL A 598 -36.29 4.87 32.23
C VAL A 598 -36.09 6.27 32.79
N ASP A 599 -34.95 6.49 33.46
CA ASP A 599 -34.56 7.77 34.02
C ASP A 599 -33.36 8.33 33.23
N TYR A 600 -33.29 9.66 33.12
CA TYR A 600 -32.18 10.39 32.49
C TYR A 600 -31.51 11.32 33.50
N GLU A 601 -30.19 11.46 33.40
CA GLU A 601 -29.47 12.58 34.01
C GLU A 601 -29.52 13.81 33.08
N GLY A 602 -29.46 15.02 33.65
CA GLY A 602 -29.65 16.27 32.90
C GLY A 602 -31.09 16.80 32.88
N SER A 603 -31.34 17.88 32.14
CA SER A 603 -32.66 18.51 32.03
C SER A 603 -33.18 18.68 30.60
N GLY A 604 -32.46 18.16 29.61
CA GLY A 604 -32.81 18.26 28.19
C GLY A 604 -32.55 19.63 27.57
N SER A 605 -31.89 20.54 28.30
CA SER A 605 -31.59 21.88 27.78
C SER A 605 -30.23 21.93 27.11
N GLU A 606 -30.01 22.89 26.21
CA GLU A 606 -28.72 23.14 25.55
C GLU A 606 -27.49 23.19 26.49
N HIS A 607 -27.65 23.58 27.77
CA HIS A 607 -26.54 23.68 28.72
C HIS A 607 -26.48 22.52 29.74
N ASP A 608 -27.42 21.59 29.63
CA ASP A 608 -27.63 20.47 30.54
C ASP A 608 -28.46 19.40 29.79
N PRO A 609 -27.89 18.82 28.71
CA PRO A 609 -28.57 17.84 27.85
C PRO A 609 -28.90 16.58 28.65
N TYR A 610 -29.83 15.78 28.15
CA TYR A 610 -30.07 14.45 28.71
C TYR A 610 -28.92 13.50 28.32
N GLN A 611 -28.31 12.88 29.32
CA GLN A 611 -27.21 11.94 29.11
C GLN A 611 -27.75 10.55 28.76
N ILE A 612 -27.16 9.92 27.73
CA ILE A 612 -27.49 8.59 27.25
C ILE A 612 -26.26 7.69 27.43
N SER A 613 -26.41 6.69 28.28
CA SER A 613 -25.37 5.72 28.68
C SER A 613 -25.71 4.29 28.28
N ASN A 614 -26.92 4.05 27.74
CA ASN A 614 -27.37 2.72 27.35
C ASN A 614 -28.51 2.76 26.32
N VAL A 615 -28.73 1.63 25.66
CA VAL A 615 -29.71 1.46 24.58
C VAL A 615 -31.17 1.71 25.01
N ASP A 616 -31.51 1.51 26.30
CA ASP A 616 -32.88 1.77 26.77
C ASP A 616 -33.19 3.28 26.80
N GLN A 617 -32.23 4.08 27.27
CA GLN A 617 -32.32 5.54 27.23
C GLN A 617 -32.41 6.05 25.79
N LEU A 618 -31.70 5.42 24.85
CA LEU A 618 -31.76 5.78 23.44
C LEU A 618 -33.17 5.52 22.84
N GLN A 619 -33.75 4.34 23.08
CA GLN A 619 -35.08 3.97 22.60
C GLN A 619 -36.19 4.89 23.12
N CYS A 620 -36.06 5.36 24.36
CA CYS A 620 -37.11 6.12 25.04
C CYS A 620 -37.14 7.63 24.74
N ILE A 621 -36.28 8.12 23.84
CA ILE A 621 -36.27 9.53 23.40
C ILE A 621 -37.63 9.98 22.87
N ASN A 622 -38.34 9.10 22.13
CA ASN A 622 -39.68 9.37 21.61
C ASN A 622 -40.68 9.78 22.71
N ASP A 623 -40.60 9.14 23.89
CA ASP A 623 -41.46 9.42 25.05
C ASP A 623 -40.93 10.56 25.93
N GLN A 624 -39.60 10.72 25.98
CA GLN A 624 -38.93 11.72 26.80
C GLN A 624 -39.11 13.15 26.26
N GLY A 625 -38.93 13.35 24.95
CA GLY A 625 -39.13 14.66 24.30
C GLY A 625 -38.32 14.83 23.02
N LEU A 626 -39.02 15.00 21.89
CA LEU A 626 -38.41 15.11 20.56
C LEU A 626 -37.81 16.49 20.25
N ASP A 627 -38.04 17.50 21.09
CA ASP A 627 -37.54 18.88 20.95
C ASP A 627 -36.47 19.26 22.01
N GLU A 628 -35.96 18.26 22.75
CA GLU A 628 -34.95 18.43 23.81
C GLU A 628 -33.53 18.11 23.30
N HIS A 629 -32.51 18.37 24.13
CA HIS A 629 -31.10 18.12 23.84
C HIS A 629 -30.61 16.83 24.50
N TYR A 630 -29.82 16.04 23.77
CA TYR A 630 -29.28 14.75 24.17
C TYR A 630 -27.79 14.65 23.87
N GLU A 631 -27.08 13.91 24.71
CA GLU A 631 -25.65 13.67 24.58
C GLU A 631 -25.34 12.22 24.99
N LEU A 632 -24.61 11.47 24.14
CA LEU A 632 -24.05 10.19 24.56
C LEU A 632 -22.91 10.44 25.55
N VAL A 633 -22.82 9.60 26.57
CA VAL A 633 -21.73 9.64 27.57
C VAL A 633 -20.97 8.33 27.69
N ASP A 634 -21.42 7.30 26.97
CA ASP A 634 -20.81 5.98 26.88
C ASP A 634 -21.08 5.41 25.48
N ASN A 635 -20.26 4.45 25.04
CA ASN A 635 -20.58 3.61 23.90
C ASN A 635 -21.87 2.81 24.15
N ILE A 636 -22.69 2.62 23.12
CA ILE A 636 -23.99 1.98 23.22
C ILE A 636 -23.98 0.66 22.45
N ASP A 637 -23.98 -0.44 23.19
CA ASP A 637 -24.23 -1.76 22.61
C ASP A 637 -25.73 -1.94 22.36
N ALA A 638 -26.11 -1.95 21.08
CA ALA A 638 -27.47 -2.15 20.61
C ALA A 638 -27.72 -3.58 20.08
N HIS A 639 -26.77 -4.51 20.24
CA HIS A 639 -27.04 -5.91 19.90
C HIS A 639 -28.23 -6.43 20.73
N GLY A 640 -29.06 -7.25 20.10
CA GLY A 640 -30.29 -7.76 20.71
C GLY A 640 -31.51 -6.85 20.51
N THR A 641 -31.38 -5.63 19.98
CA THR A 641 -32.56 -4.84 19.56
C THR A 641 -33.37 -5.58 18.50
N GLU A 642 -32.76 -6.49 17.74
CA GLU A 642 -33.43 -7.39 16.79
C GLU A 642 -34.58 -8.22 17.40
N TYR A 643 -34.65 -8.34 18.72
CA TYR A 643 -35.73 -9.04 19.45
C TYR A 643 -36.84 -8.12 19.95
N TRP A 644 -36.68 -6.81 19.82
CA TRP A 644 -37.56 -5.82 20.44
C TRP A 644 -38.83 -5.56 19.63
N ASN A 645 -39.82 -5.00 20.33
CA ASN A 645 -41.06 -4.45 19.78
C ASN A 645 -41.84 -5.44 18.90
N PRO A 646 -42.12 -6.67 19.37
CA PRO A 646 -42.77 -7.69 18.56
C PRO A 646 -44.22 -7.31 18.22
N ALA A 647 -44.56 -7.42 16.94
CA ALA A 647 -45.85 -6.96 16.42
C ALA A 647 -46.53 -7.99 15.50
N VAL A 648 -47.86 -7.96 15.48
CA VAL A 648 -48.69 -8.75 14.55
C VAL A 648 -49.60 -7.82 13.75
N SER A 649 -49.48 -7.83 12.42
CA SER A 649 -50.36 -7.07 11.55
C SER A 649 -51.78 -7.65 11.48
N HIS A 650 -52.77 -6.78 11.60
CA HIS A 650 -54.20 -7.07 11.50
C HIS A 650 -54.84 -6.17 10.44
N SER A 651 -55.97 -6.64 9.88
CA SER A 651 -56.83 -5.83 9.03
C SER A 651 -58.29 -6.15 9.30
N GLU A 652 -59.13 -5.12 9.46
CA GLU A 652 -60.57 -5.28 9.67
C GLU A 652 -61.41 -4.20 9.00
N THR A 653 -62.69 -4.51 8.75
CA THR A 653 -63.64 -3.53 8.22
C THR A 653 -64.53 -3.00 9.33
N VAL A 654 -64.44 -1.69 9.60
CA VAL A 654 -65.25 -1.00 10.61
C VAL A 654 -66.46 -0.30 9.99
N TYR A 655 -67.55 -0.22 10.74
CA TYR A 655 -68.82 0.38 10.31
C TYR A 655 -69.28 1.45 11.30
N PRO A 656 -69.81 2.60 10.84
CA PRO A 656 -70.25 3.66 11.74
C PRO A 656 -71.55 3.26 12.46
N GLU A 657 -71.74 3.76 13.69
CA GLU A 657 -73.05 3.66 14.37
C GLU A 657 -74.14 4.46 13.64
N SER A 658 -73.71 5.50 12.92
CA SER A 658 -74.52 6.40 12.12
C SER A 658 -74.59 5.91 10.66
N ARG A 659 -75.07 6.75 9.73
CA ARG A 659 -75.18 6.36 8.32
C ARG A 659 -73.81 6.30 7.62
N GLU A 660 -72.89 7.16 8.03
CA GLU A 660 -71.54 7.40 7.49
C GLU A 660 -70.69 7.91 8.67
N PHE A 661 -69.38 7.67 8.66
CA PHE A 661 -68.43 8.27 9.61
C PHE A 661 -68.36 9.79 9.39
N GLY A 662 -68.19 10.53 10.49
CA GLY A 662 -67.95 11.98 10.48
C GLY A 662 -67.15 12.43 11.70
N LEU A 663 -66.97 13.74 11.81
CA LEU A 663 -66.09 14.36 12.80
C LEU A 663 -66.45 13.94 14.24
N GLY A 664 -65.49 13.33 14.94
CA GLY A 664 -65.60 12.86 16.32
C GLY A 664 -66.30 11.51 16.48
N ASP A 665 -66.62 10.80 15.39
CA ASP A 665 -67.01 9.40 15.47
C ASP A 665 -65.80 8.55 15.89
N ARG A 666 -66.05 7.57 16.75
CA ARG A 666 -65.01 6.70 17.32
C ARG A 666 -65.33 5.24 17.06
N PHE A 667 -64.30 4.43 16.86
CA PHE A 667 -64.40 2.97 16.80
C PHE A 667 -63.25 2.32 17.57
N GLU A 668 -63.46 1.08 17.98
CA GLU A 668 -62.48 0.25 18.71
C GLU A 668 -61.96 -0.82 17.77
N LEU A 669 -60.64 -1.03 17.78
CA LEU A 669 -59.95 -2.09 17.07
C LEU A 669 -60.10 -3.42 17.82
N SER A 670 -60.09 -4.52 17.06
CA SER A 670 -60.37 -5.85 17.58
C SER A 670 -59.23 -6.46 18.41
N ASN A 671 -57.99 -6.03 18.20
CA ASN A 671 -56.80 -6.50 18.91
C ASN A 671 -56.02 -5.30 19.48
N THR A 672 -55.48 -5.46 20.69
CA THR A 672 -54.89 -4.39 21.51
C THR A 672 -53.89 -5.00 22.51
N PRO A 673 -52.85 -4.28 22.94
CA PRO A 673 -52.54 -2.88 22.62
C PRO A 673 -52.12 -2.72 21.16
N VAL A 674 -52.51 -1.59 20.57
CA VAL A 674 -52.19 -1.26 19.17
C VAL A 674 -50.85 -0.54 19.16
N VAL A 675 -49.91 -0.99 18.32
CA VAL A 675 -48.65 -0.27 18.10
C VAL A 675 -49.00 1.14 17.65
N GLU A 676 -48.49 2.15 18.34
CA GLU A 676 -48.79 3.54 18.00
C GLU A 676 -48.43 3.81 16.53
N ARG A 677 -49.24 4.64 15.86
CA ARG A 677 -49.05 5.02 14.43
C ARG A 677 -49.09 3.89 13.39
N SER A 678 -49.18 2.62 13.78
CA SER A 678 -49.40 1.49 12.85
C SER A 678 -50.77 1.48 12.17
N VAL A 679 -51.70 2.32 12.63
CA VAL A 679 -53.10 2.34 12.15
C VAL A 679 -53.18 3.05 10.82
N GLU A 680 -53.67 2.37 9.80
CA GLU A 680 -54.03 2.96 8.51
C GLU A 680 -55.54 2.83 8.28
N VAL A 681 -56.17 3.86 7.71
CA VAL A 681 -57.62 3.88 7.48
C VAL A 681 -57.92 4.16 6.01
N ASP A 682 -58.28 3.11 5.26
CA ASP A 682 -58.64 3.17 3.84
C ASP A 682 -60.17 3.22 3.64
N ALA A 683 -60.65 4.26 2.97
CA ALA A 683 -62.05 4.42 2.56
C ALA A 683 -62.35 3.79 1.18
N GLY A 684 -61.33 3.24 0.52
CA GLY A 684 -61.30 2.59 -0.78
C GLY A 684 -61.13 3.56 -1.95
N THR A 685 -60.53 3.05 -3.04
CA THR A 685 -60.20 3.68 -4.36
C THR A 685 -61.05 4.81 -4.98
N LEU A 686 -62.26 5.12 -4.49
CA LEU A 686 -63.12 6.19 -5.01
C LEU A 686 -63.49 7.27 -3.98
N ASN A 687 -63.07 7.13 -2.73
CA ASN A 687 -63.28 8.11 -1.65
C ASN A 687 -61.93 8.72 -1.27
N SER A 688 -61.93 9.92 -0.68
CA SER A 688 -60.77 10.34 0.13
C SER A 688 -60.76 9.57 1.44
N ASP A 689 -59.58 9.22 1.94
CA ASP A 689 -59.41 8.62 3.25
C ASP A 689 -59.65 9.67 4.35
N PRO A 690 -60.31 9.31 5.46
CA PRO A 690 -60.57 10.26 6.52
C PRO A 690 -59.31 10.57 7.32
N GLU A 691 -59.10 11.83 7.71
CA GLU A 691 -58.18 12.12 8.83
C GLU A 691 -58.68 11.43 10.11
N PHE A 692 -57.78 10.80 10.86
CA PHE A 692 -58.07 10.09 12.11
C PHE A 692 -56.98 10.32 13.15
N GLU A 693 -57.26 9.95 14.39
CA GLU A 693 -56.28 9.93 15.48
C GLU A 693 -56.52 8.67 16.34
N LEU A 694 -55.48 7.90 16.61
CA LEU A 694 -55.50 6.88 17.66
C LEU A 694 -55.41 7.60 19.01
N ILE A 695 -56.52 7.64 19.74
CA ILE A 695 -56.62 8.41 21.00
C ILE A 695 -56.37 7.57 22.25
N ASP A 696 -56.27 6.25 22.10
CA ASP A 696 -56.00 5.28 23.16
C ASP A 696 -55.45 4.00 22.51
N ALA A 697 -54.14 3.85 22.48
CA ALA A 697 -53.44 2.69 21.89
C ALA A 697 -53.74 1.39 22.65
N GLU A 698 -53.75 1.47 23.98
CA GLU A 698 -54.09 0.38 24.91
C GLU A 698 -55.50 -0.19 24.69
N ALA A 699 -56.48 0.66 24.41
CA ALA A 699 -57.84 0.23 24.07
C ALA A 699 -58.15 0.22 22.57
N GLY A 700 -57.17 0.54 21.71
CA GLY A 700 -57.33 0.57 20.26
C GLY A 700 -58.43 1.53 19.78
N VAL A 701 -58.58 2.69 20.43
CA VAL A 701 -59.67 3.63 20.12
C VAL A 701 -59.22 4.65 19.08
N VAL A 702 -59.86 4.62 17.91
CA VAL A 702 -59.59 5.56 16.81
C VAL A 702 -60.74 6.58 16.71
N GLU A 703 -60.41 7.86 16.58
CA GLU A 703 -61.35 8.97 16.40
C GLU A 703 -61.16 9.63 15.03
N ILE A 704 -62.25 9.76 14.27
CA ILE A 704 -62.24 10.49 12.99
C ILE A 704 -62.15 12.00 13.25
N ARG A 705 -61.19 12.66 12.58
CA ARG A 705 -60.85 14.09 12.77
C ARG A 705 -61.39 15.02 11.70
N GLU A 706 -62.15 14.49 10.74
CA GLU A 706 -62.85 15.31 9.75
C GLU A 706 -64.27 14.83 9.40
N ASP A 707 -65.03 15.70 8.73
CA ASP A 707 -66.36 15.38 8.22
C ASP A 707 -66.26 15.02 6.72
N SER A 708 -66.99 13.98 6.30
CA SER A 708 -67.02 13.55 4.89
C SER A 708 -67.34 14.71 3.93
N GLY A 709 -66.43 14.92 2.99
CA GLY A 709 -66.50 15.96 1.98
C GLY A 709 -67.64 15.76 0.96
N ARG A 710 -67.74 16.68 -0.02
CA ARG A 710 -68.70 16.54 -1.12
C ARG A 710 -68.22 15.50 -2.14
N GLY A 711 -68.55 14.24 -1.91
CA GLY A 711 -68.22 13.16 -2.84
C GLY A 711 -67.96 11.86 -2.11
N ASP A 712 -67.52 11.97 -0.87
CA ASP A 712 -67.06 10.86 -0.04
C ASP A 712 -68.23 10.15 0.64
N ASN A 713 -68.04 8.86 0.89
CA ASN A 713 -69.08 8.01 1.43
C ASN A 713 -68.48 6.93 2.33
N TRP A 714 -67.98 7.36 3.49
CA TRP A 714 -67.38 6.53 4.55
C TRP A 714 -68.43 5.69 5.30
N ARG A 715 -69.07 4.75 4.60
CA ARG A 715 -70.02 3.78 5.18
C ARG A 715 -69.36 2.56 5.79
N GLN A 716 -68.12 2.34 5.40
CA GLN A 716 -67.22 1.34 5.90
C GLN A 716 -65.81 1.88 5.68
N LEU A 717 -64.91 1.57 6.59
CA LEU A 717 -63.49 1.84 6.45
C LEU A 717 -62.77 0.51 6.62
N GLU A 718 -61.77 0.25 5.79
CA GLU A 718 -60.83 -0.84 5.94
C GLU A 718 -59.66 -0.31 6.77
N VAL A 719 -59.34 -0.98 7.86
CA VAL A 719 -58.36 -0.50 8.83
C VAL A 719 -57.29 -1.56 8.98
N SER A 720 -56.06 -1.24 8.60
CA SER A 720 -54.83 -1.99 8.93
C SER A 720 -54.28 -1.46 10.24
N TYR A 721 -53.72 -2.31 11.09
CA TYR A 721 -53.00 -1.91 12.30
C TYR A 721 -52.15 -3.06 12.81
N GLN A 722 -51.19 -2.77 13.68
CA GLN A 722 -50.39 -3.79 14.35
C GLN A 722 -50.77 -3.90 15.83
N GLU A 723 -50.83 -5.13 16.34
CA GLU A 723 -50.96 -5.43 17.77
C GLU A 723 -49.57 -5.68 18.36
N SER A 724 -49.22 -4.99 19.44
CA SER A 724 -48.00 -5.27 20.22
C SER A 724 -48.22 -6.52 21.06
N THR A 725 -47.44 -7.58 20.80
CA THR A 725 -47.61 -8.88 21.45
C THR A 725 -46.35 -9.73 21.32
N GLU A 726 -45.96 -10.42 22.41
CA GLU A 726 -44.83 -11.37 22.45
C GLU A 726 -44.91 -12.49 21.39
N SER A 727 -46.08 -12.70 20.77
CA SER A 727 -46.26 -13.68 19.69
C SER A 727 -46.01 -13.14 18.28
N GLY A 728 -45.70 -11.85 18.16
CA GLY A 728 -45.38 -11.15 16.93
C GLY A 728 -43.97 -11.44 16.42
N GLU A 729 -43.70 -10.96 15.21
CA GLU A 729 -42.33 -10.90 14.69
C GLU A 729 -41.66 -9.66 15.32
N PRO A 730 -40.43 -9.78 15.84
CA PRO A 730 -39.66 -8.63 16.29
C PRO A 730 -39.53 -7.57 15.20
N ARG A 731 -39.47 -6.30 15.59
CA ARG A 731 -39.43 -5.15 14.69
C ARG A 731 -38.16 -4.34 14.84
N GLY A 732 -37.27 -4.77 15.72
CA GLY A 732 -36.07 -4.02 16.03
C GLY A 732 -36.36 -2.80 16.93
N PHE A 733 -35.38 -1.91 16.99
CA PHE A 733 -35.48 -0.60 17.61
C PHE A 733 -36.62 0.25 16.97
N GLU A 734 -37.23 1.15 17.72
CA GLU A 734 -38.25 2.09 17.22
C GLU A 734 -37.59 3.39 16.77
N PRO A 735 -37.67 3.77 15.48
CA PRO A 735 -37.05 5.00 15.00
C PRO A 735 -37.43 6.24 15.81
N ILE A 736 -36.45 7.09 16.12
CA ILE A 736 -36.66 8.36 16.82
C ILE A 736 -37.29 9.37 15.86
N GLY A 737 -38.45 9.91 16.20
CA GLY A 737 -39.10 10.93 15.38
C GLY A 737 -39.66 10.41 14.05
N GLN A 738 -40.50 9.37 14.10
CA GLN A 738 -41.03 8.67 12.93
C GLN A 738 -42.01 9.45 12.01
N ASP A 739 -42.45 10.66 12.38
CA ASP A 739 -43.43 11.42 11.58
C ASP A 739 -42.75 12.35 10.56
N GLY A 740 -42.18 11.76 9.50
CA GLY A 740 -41.64 12.51 8.36
C GLY A 740 -42.73 13.17 7.50
N ASN A 741 -42.33 14.03 6.55
CA ASN A 741 -43.27 14.67 5.64
C ASN A 741 -43.56 13.78 4.42
N PRO A 742 -44.78 13.24 4.28
CA PRO A 742 -45.10 12.31 3.22
C PRO A 742 -45.23 12.93 1.81
N TYR A 743 -45.21 14.28 1.64
CA TYR A 743 -45.31 14.90 0.30
C TYR A 743 -44.64 16.28 0.12
N ALA A 744 -43.66 16.35 -0.78
CA ALA A 744 -43.05 17.57 -1.34
C ALA A 744 -43.80 18.20 -2.55
N ALA A 745 -44.82 17.54 -3.14
CA ALA A 745 -45.29 17.88 -4.49
C ALA A 745 -46.59 18.73 -4.63
N ASN A 746 -47.44 18.88 -3.59
CA ASN A 746 -48.72 19.63 -3.72
C ASN A 746 -48.80 20.93 -2.91
N GLY A 747 -47.75 21.30 -2.18
CA GLY A 747 -47.68 22.57 -1.45
C GLY A 747 -48.63 22.69 -0.25
N ASP A 748 -49.17 21.58 0.24
CA ASP A 748 -49.76 21.54 1.58
C ASP A 748 -48.64 21.23 2.58
N GLN A 749 -48.31 22.26 3.37
CA GLN A 749 -47.36 22.18 4.47
C GLN A 749 -48.10 21.55 5.66
N GLY A 750 -48.09 20.22 5.72
CA GLY A 750 -48.47 19.52 6.94
C GLY A 750 -47.49 19.90 8.05
N ASN A 751 -48.00 20.19 9.24
CA ASN A 751 -47.17 20.31 10.44
C ASN A 751 -46.91 18.87 10.89
N SER A 752 -45.74 18.29 10.59
CA SER A 752 -45.34 17.00 11.13
C SER A 752 -45.20 17.17 12.65
N SER A 753 -46.17 16.66 13.40
CA SER A 753 -46.04 16.54 14.84
C SER A 753 -45.46 15.16 15.12
N GLY A 754 -44.19 15.07 15.50
CA GLY A 754 -43.52 13.80 15.82
C GLY A 754 -42.26 13.49 15.01
N SER A 755 -41.70 14.48 14.29
CA SER A 755 -40.30 14.45 13.86
C SER A 755 -39.38 14.87 15.00
N PHE A 756 -38.11 14.47 14.95
CA PHE A 756 -37.10 14.98 15.87
C PHE A 756 -36.73 16.42 15.50
N ASP A 757 -36.89 17.35 16.44
CA ASP A 757 -36.59 18.79 16.32
C ASP A 757 -35.52 19.25 17.33
N GLY A 758 -35.03 18.31 18.14
CA GLY A 758 -34.05 18.53 19.20
C GLY A 758 -32.61 18.55 18.69
N HIS A 759 -31.67 18.38 19.62
CA HIS A 759 -30.25 18.27 19.34
C HIS A 759 -29.73 16.96 19.91
N PHE A 760 -28.95 16.23 19.13
CA PHE A 760 -28.34 14.98 19.53
C PHE A 760 -26.85 15.04 19.22
N ASN A 761 -26.03 15.00 20.27
CA ASN A 761 -24.58 14.90 20.17
C ASN A 761 -24.15 13.47 20.51
N GLY A 762 -23.52 12.77 19.58
CA GLY A 762 -22.93 11.46 19.85
C GLY A 762 -21.61 11.53 20.61
N SER A 763 -21.00 12.71 20.72
CA SER A 763 -19.75 12.96 21.46
C SER A 763 -18.63 11.96 21.13
N GLY A 764 -18.58 11.45 19.88
CA GLY A 764 -17.56 10.49 19.44
C GLY A 764 -17.81 9.04 19.86
N HIS A 765 -18.82 8.77 20.72
CA HIS A 765 -19.17 7.43 21.15
C HIS A 765 -19.79 6.59 20.02
N LEU A 766 -19.51 5.28 20.07
CA LEU A 766 -20.00 4.30 19.13
C LEU A 766 -21.37 3.76 19.54
N ILE A 767 -22.29 3.63 18.58
CA ILE A 767 -23.49 2.80 18.71
C ILE A 767 -23.33 1.59 17.79
N GLU A 768 -23.28 0.39 18.35
CA GLU A 768 -22.97 -0.83 17.60
C GLU A 768 -24.09 -1.85 17.64
N GLY A 769 -24.32 -2.60 16.55
CA GLY A 769 -25.26 -3.73 16.53
C GLY A 769 -26.73 -3.33 16.40
N LEU A 770 -27.02 -2.09 15.99
CA LEU A 770 -28.39 -1.56 15.91
C LEU A 770 -29.21 -2.28 14.82
N SER A 771 -30.23 -3.03 15.23
CA SER A 771 -31.20 -3.64 14.32
C SER A 771 -32.57 -2.93 14.31
N ILE A 772 -33.08 -2.64 13.11
CA ILE A 772 -34.44 -2.13 12.84
C ILE A 772 -35.04 -2.94 11.68
N ASP A 773 -36.13 -3.69 11.90
CA ASP A 773 -36.79 -4.51 10.86
C ASP A 773 -38.26 -4.13 10.69
N ARG A 774 -38.49 -3.12 9.85
CA ARG A 774 -39.78 -2.44 9.64
C ARG A 774 -40.14 -2.29 8.15
N PRO A 775 -40.22 -3.39 7.38
CA PRO A 775 -40.37 -3.38 5.92
C PRO A 775 -41.67 -2.71 5.40
N ASP A 776 -42.68 -2.55 6.24
CA ASP A 776 -43.96 -1.90 5.94
C ASP A 776 -44.05 -0.45 6.46
N GLU A 777 -43.00 0.08 7.09
CA GLU A 777 -42.96 1.46 7.62
C GLU A 777 -42.02 2.35 6.80
N ARG A 778 -42.41 3.62 6.67
CA ARG A 778 -41.58 4.66 6.05
C ARG A 778 -40.79 5.38 7.13
N PHE A 779 -39.74 6.09 6.73
CA PHE A 779 -38.92 6.91 7.63
C PHE A 779 -38.22 6.03 8.67
N VAL A 780 -37.26 5.24 8.20
CA VAL A 780 -36.58 4.22 9.00
C VAL A 780 -35.08 4.52 9.06
N GLY A 781 -34.56 4.53 10.29
CA GLY A 781 -33.18 4.81 10.68
C GLY A 781 -33.15 4.96 12.19
N LEU A 782 -31.98 5.23 12.79
CA LEU A 782 -31.92 5.61 14.21
C LEU A 782 -32.89 6.77 14.48
N PHE A 783 -32.86 7.77 13.60
CA PHE A 783 -33.89 8.79 13.46
C PHE A 783 -34.76 8.47 12.24
N GLY A 784 -36.06 8.34 12.44
CA GLY A 784 -36.99 8.15 11.33
C GLY A 784 -37.05 9.38 10.45
N ALA A 785 -37.35 10.54 11.05
CA ALA A 785 -37.35 11.82 10.38
C ALA A 785 -37.01 12.96 11.33
N THR A 786 -36.25 13.93 10.82
CA THR A 786 -36.03 15.21 11.48
C THR A 786 -36.94 16.28 10.89
N GLY A 787 -37.24 17.31 11.67
CA GLY A 787 -38.24 18.32 11.28
C GLY A 787 -37.75 19.31 10.23
N HIS A 788 -38.63 20.26 9.89
CA HIS A 788 -38.34 21.37 8.97
C HIS A 788 -37.99 20.98 7.51
N THR A 789 -38.56 19.88 7.03
CA THR A 789 -38.31 19.30 5.69
C THR A 789 -39.00 20.04 4.52
N THR A 790 -39.23 21.34 4.66
CA THR A 790 -39.98 22.14 3.67
C THR A 790 -39.23 23.42 3.28
N ASN A 791 -39.49 23.89 2.05
CA ASN A 791 -38.97 25.17 1.57
C ASN A 791 -39.56 26.42 2.24
N ALA A 792 -40.34 26.26 3.31
CA ALA A 792 -40.84 27.36 4.12
C ALA A 792 -39.75 27.93 5.03
N ASP A 793 -38.84 27.05 5.45
CA ASP A 793 -37.77 27.33 6.38
C ASP A 793 -36.47 27.63 5.61
N PRO A 794 -35.44 28.20 6.25
CA PRO A 794 -34.08 28.22 5.70
C PRO A 794 -33.47 26.81 5.63
N VAL A 795 -32.54 26.60 4.70
CA VAL A 795 -31.69 25.39 4.66
C VAL A 795 -30.97 25.23 6.01
N GLY A 796 -30.90 24.00 6.51
CA GLY A 796 -30.29 23.69 7.81
C GLY A 796 -31.13 24.08 9.02
N SER A 797 -32.33 24.66 8.84
CA SER A 797 -33.23 24.87 9.97
C SER A 797 -33.86 23.56 10.40
N GLY A 798 -33.80 23.24 11.69
CA GLY A 798 -34.37 22.02 12.24
C GLY A 798 -33.54 21.52 13.42
N SER A 799 -33.50 20.20 13.56
CA SER A 799 -32.62 19.52 14.49
C SER A 799 -31.15 19.65 14.09
N THR A 800 -30.27 19.43 15.06
CA THR A 800 -28.85 19.19 14.81
C THR A 800 -28.52 17.78 15.32
N ILE A 801 -27.97 16.92 14.45
CA ILE A 801 -27.45 15.60 14.81
C ILE A 801 -25.96 15.63 14.49
N GLU A 802 -25.11 15.42 15.48
CA GLU A 802 -23.65 15.54 15.32
C GLU A 802 -22.88 14.43 16.04
N ASN A 803 -21.68 14.12 15.55
CA ASN A 803 -20.72 13.19 16.17
C ASN A 803 -21.27 11.78 16.42
N VAL A 804 -22.13 11.29 15.53
CA VAL A 804 -22.76 9.96 15.68
C VAL A 804 -22.00 8.93 14.85
N ARG A 805 -21.47 7.91 15.52
CA ARG A 805 -20.82 6.75 14.89
C ARG A 805 -21.71 5.54 15.04
N LEU A 806 -22.13 4.96 13.92
CA LEU A 806 -22.89 3.72 13.89
C LEU A 806 -22.05 2.60 13.28
N ALA A 807 -21.91 1.48 13.98
CA ALA A 807 -21.28 0.26 13.46
C ALA A 807 -22.23 -0.94 13.53
N ASP A 808 -21.98 -1.93 12.66
CA ASP A 808 -22.80 -3.14 12.51
C ASP A 808 -24.32 -2.90 12.53
N VAL A 809 -24.79 -1.91 11.77
CA VAL A 809 -26.25 -1.65 11.70
C VAL A 809 -26.93 -2.62 10.74
N ASN A 810 -28.15 -3.04 11.07
CA ASN A 810 -29.02 -3.78 10.16
C ASN A 810 -30.40 -3.13 10.11
N ILE A 811 -30.60 -2.27 9.10
CA ILE A 811 -31.77 -1.41 8.97
C ILE A 811 -32.60 -1.84 7.76
N HIS A 812 -33.85 -2.19 7.97
CA HIS A 812 -34.81 -2.58 6.93
C HIS A 812 -36.10 -1.78 7.07
N GLY A 813 -36.42 -0.98 6.05
CA GLY A 813 -37.64 -0.17 5.97
C GLY A 813 -38.39 -0.31 4.64
N GLN A 814 -39.54 0.37 4.53
CA GLN A 814 -40.29 0.48 3.27
C GLN A 814 -39.63 1.48 2.31
N GLN A 815 -39.53 2.75 2.74
CA GLN A 815 -39.13 3.90 1.93
C GLN A 815 -38.64 5.02 2.86
N HIS A 816 -37.71 5.88 2.40
CA HIS A 816 -36.98 6.84 3.24
C HIS A 816 -36.20 6.10 4.33
N VAL A 817 -35.20 5.33 3.88
CA VAL A 817 -34.40 4.48 4.76
C VAL A 817 -32.95 4.95 4.74
N GLY A 818 -32.41 5.25 5.91
CA GLY A 818 -30.99 5.55 6.12
C GLY A 818 -30.54 5.00 7.45
N ALA A 819 -29.26 4.66 7.62
CA ALA A 819 -28.78 4.16 8.92
C ALA A 819 -29.02 5.18 10.04
N LEU A 820 -28.61 6.43 9.81
CA LEU A 820 -28.77 7.50 10.80
C LEU A 820 -30.13 8.19 10.67
N VAL A 821 -30.49 8.64 9.46
CA VAL A 821 -31.75 9.39 9.26
C VAL A 821 -32.52 8.89 8.05
N GLY A 822 -33.78 8.49 8.24
CA GLY A 822 -34.68 8.14 7.13
C GLY A 822 -34.99 9.34 6.22
N GLN A 823 -35.51 10.43 6.81
CA GLN A 823 -35.66 11.74 6.12
C GLN A 823 -35.03 12.87 6.95
N ALA A 824 -34.00 13.49 6.40
CA ALA A 824 -33.27 14.58 7.05
C ALA A 824 -33.82 15.96 6.64
N GLY A 825 -34.27 16.74 7.61
CA GLY A 825 -34.17 18.21 7.68
C GLY A 825 -33.13 18.64 8.74
N GLY A 826 -32.88 19.94 8.87
CA GLY A 826 -31.86 20.44 9.81
C GLY A 826 -30.42 20.17 9.36
N GLU A 827 -29.52 19.95 10.32
CA GLU A 827 -28.09 19.72 10.14
C GLU A 827 -27.70 18.29 10.59
N VAL A 828 -26.93 17.59 9.76
CA VAL A 828 -26.23 16.35 10.12
C VAL A 828 -24.74 16.62 9.96
N ILE A 829 -23.94 16.38 11.00
CA ILE A 829 -22.55 16.83 11.13
C ILE A 829 -21.66 15.67 11.64
N GLN A 830 -20.47 15.49 11.06
CA GLN A 830 -19.40 14.59 11.55
C GLN A 830 -19.95 13.24 11.99
N SER A 831 -20.58 12.54 11.04
CA SER A 831 -21.34 11.33 11.35
C SER A 831 -21.04 10.24 10.34
N ARG A 832 -20.92 9.01 10.84
CA ARG A 832 -20.64 7.82 10.03
C ARG A 832 -21.61 6.69 10.30
N SER A 833 -21.83 5.87 9.28
CA SER A 833 -22.55 4.61 9.41
C SER A 833 -21.87 3.48 8.68
N GLU A 834 -21.83 2.32 9.33
CA GLU A 834 -21.37 1.06 8.77
C GLU A 834 -22.41 -0.03 9.00
N GLY A 835 -22.73 -0.80 7.95
CA GLY A 835 -23.62 -1.96 8.03
C GLY A 835 -24.50 -2.15 6.80
N VAL A 836 -25.69 -2.72 7.00
CA VAL A 836 -26.66 -3.03 5.95
C VAL A 836 -27.89 -2.14 6.06
N VAL A 837 -28.22 -1.44 4.98
CA VAL A 837 -29.43 -0.62 4.87
C VAL A 837 -30.29 -1.07 3.69
N ARG A 838 -31.52 -1.48 3.97
CA ARG A 838 -32.46 -2.05 3.00
C ARG A 838 -33.79 -1.30 2.96
N GLY A 839 -34.21 -0.90 1.76
CA GLY A 839 -35.55 -0.42 1.48
C GLY A 839 -36.33 -1.36 0.56
N GLU A 840 -37.60 -1.65 0.88
CA GLU A 840 -38.51 -2.33 -0.06
C GLU A 840 -38.81 -1.49 -1.30
N GLU A 841 -38.61 -0.18 -1.23
CA GLU A 841 -38.71 0.79 -2.31
C GLU A 841 -37.46 1.69 -2.36
N GLN A 842 -37.35 2.54 -3.39
CA GLN A 842 -36.29 3.55 -3.49
C GLN A 842 -36.50 4.71 -2.49
N LEU A 843 -35.50 5.60 -2.39
CA LEU A 843 -35.18 6.53 -1.29
C LEU A 843 -34.45 5.83 -0.15
N VAL A 844 -33.31 5.21 -0.50
CA VAL A 844 -32.43 4.50 0.42
C VAL A 844 -31.02 5.08 0.33
N GLY A 845 -30.44 5.47 1.46
CA GLY A 845 -29.04 5.89 1.56
C GLY A 845 -28.32 5.11 2.65
N GLY A 846 -26.99 4.96 2.58
CA GLY A 846 -26.24 4.34 3.67
C GLY A 846 -26.38 5.12 4.96
N LEU A 847 -26.19 6.45 4.91
CA LEU A 847 -26.38 7.32 6.08
C LEU A 847 -27.79 7.95 6.11
N ILE A 848 -28.23 8.51 4.98
CA ILE A 848 -29.45 9.32 4.89
C ILE A 848 -30.35 8.88 3.72
N GLY A 849 -31.60 8.53 3.99
CA GLY A 849 -32.55 8.13 2.95
C GLY A 849 -32.95 9.26 2.00
N ASP A 850 -33.47 10.36 2.55
CA ASP A 850 -33.89 11.56 1.80
C ASP A 850 -33.51 12.84 2.54
N GLY A 851 -32.57 13.60 2.00
CA GLY A 851 -32.25 14.94 2.49
C GLY A 851 -33.23 15.96 1.91
N ALA A 852 -34.16 16.46 2.73
CA ALA A 852 -35.22 17.37 2.32
C ALA A 852 -35.01 18.77 2.92
N HIS A 853 -34.30 19.64 2.21
CA HIS A 853 -33.92 20.98 2.70
C HIS A 853 -32.93 20.99 3.88
N ALA A 854 -32.19 19.89 4.05
CA ALA A 854 -31.15 19.74 5.05
C ALA A 854 -29.82 20.40 4.63
N SER A 855 -28.96 20.68 5.61
CA SER A 855 -27.53 20.94 5.42
C SER A 855 -26.78 19.63 5.65
N LEU A 856 -26.26 19.06 4.57
CA LEU A 856 -25.47 17.83 4.52
C LEU A 856 -24.06 18.14 3.96
N ASP A 857 -23.50 19.26 4.42
CA ASP A 857 -22.20 19.82 4.02
C ASP A 857 -21.18 19.70 5.16
N ASN A 858 -21.14 18.56 5.86
CA ASN A 858 -20.55 18.49 7.20
C ASN A 858 -19.90 17.12 7.50
N GLU A 859 -18.96 16.66 6.68
CA GLU A 859 -18.06 15.53 7.00
C GLU A 859 -18.79 14.21 7.25
N LEU A 860 -19.51 13.74 6.22
CA LEU A 860 -20.37 12.55 6.31
C LEU A 860 -19.74 11.32 5.67
N VAL A 861 -19.84 10.17 6.34
CA VAL A 861 -19.23 8.91 5.90
C VAL A 861 -20.25 7.78 5.87
N ALA A 862 -20.15 6.89 4.88
CA ALA A 862 -20.92 5.65 4.88
C ALA A 862 -20.15 4.47 4.26
N GLU A 863 -20.27 3.32 4.91
CA GLU A 863 -19.62 2.05 4.56
C GLU A 863 -20.63 0.89 4.65
N GLY A 864 -20.37 -0.21 3.94
CA GLY A 864 -21.21 -1.41 4.00
C GLY A 864 -22.12 -1.61 2.77
N THR A 865 -23.37 -2.01 2.95
CA THR A 865 -24.27 -2.41 1.85
C THR A 865 -25.60 -1.67 1.86
N VAL A 866 -25.94 -1.04 0.74
CA VAL A 866 -27.24 -0.39 0.52
C VAL A 866 -28.05 -1.16 -0.51
N ILE A 867 -29.28 -1.55 -0.16
CA ILE A 867 -30.19 -2.31 -1.03
C ILE A 867 -31.50 -1.53 -1.18
N GLY A 868 -31.80 -1.02 -2.38
CA GLY A 868 -33.07 -0.35 -2.67
C GLY A 868 -33.95 -1.13 -3.63
N GLY A 869 -35.23 -1.26 -3.30
CA GLY A 869 -36.22 -1.94 -4.14
C GLY A 869 -36.71 -1.12 -5.35
N PRO A 870 -37.84 -1.52 -5.98
CA PRO A 870 -38.39 -0.81 -7.13
C PRO A 870 -38.92 0.59 -6.77
N ASN A 871 -38.85 1.51 -7.73
CA ASN A 871 -39.52 2.82 -7.62
C ASN A 871 -41.03 2.66 -7.85
N THR A 872 -41.85 2.78 -6.81
CA THR A 872 -43.31 2.66 -6.91
C THR A 872 -44.03 4.02 -7.08
N ASP A 873 -43.38 5.14 -6.73
CA ASP A 873 -43.98 6.48 -6.70
C ASP A 873 -43.55 7.39 -7.87
N TYR A 874 -43.06 6.76 -8.96
CA TYR A 874 -42.56 7.44 -10.17
C TYR A 874 -41.55 8.55 -9.83
N ARG A 875 -41.82 9.81 -10.21
CA ARG A 875 -40.83 10.90 -10.24
C ARG A 875 -40.34 11.37 -8.85
N ASN A 876 -41.02 10.95 -7.79
CA ASN A 876 -40.78 11.47 -6.45
C ASN A 876 -40.23 10.43 -5.47
N GLY A 877 -40.10 9.18 -5.88
CA GLY A 877 -39.49 8.11 -5.07
C GLY A 877 -38.30 7.50 -5.78
N GLU A 878 -37.39 8.32 -6.33
CA GLU A 878 -36.20 7.87 -7.06
C GLU A 878 -34.95 8.11 -6.21
N GLY A 879 -34.07 7.12 -6.12
CA GLY A 879 -32.74 7.28 -5.52
C GLY A 879 -32.31 6.13 -4.60
N ILE A 880 -31.17 5.53 -4.91
CA ILE A 880 -30.45 4.58 -4.05
C ILE A 880 -29.00 5.06 -4.00
N GLY A 881 -28.53 5.57 -2.87
CA GLY A 881 -27.18 6.14 -2.74
C GLY A 881 -26.35 5.41 -1.71
N GLY A 882 -25.03 5.31 -1.91
CA GLY A 882 -24.16 4.81 -0.83
C GLY A 882 -24.14 5.74 0.37
N LEU A 883 -24.15 7.06 0.17
CA LEU A 883 -24.24 8.04 1.26
C LEU A 883 -25.68 8.55 1.45
N ILE A 884 -26.26 9.12 0.38
CA ILE A 884 -27.59 9.76 0.40
C ILE A 884 -28.47 9.21 -0.72
N GLY A 885 -29.67 8.73 -0.38
CA GLY A 885 -30.63 8.25 -1.37
C GLY A 885 -31.06 9.36 -2.34
N ARG A 886 -31.50 10.51 -1.81
CA ARG A 886 -31.90 11.67 -2.62
C ARG A 886 -31.66 13.01 -1.90
N SER A 887 -31.27 14.04 -2.67
CA SER A 887 -31.13 15.43 -2.20
C SER A 887 -32.30 16.35 -2.62
N THR A 888 -33.44 16.24 -1.96
CA THR A 888 -34.70 16.96 -2.26
C THR A 888 -34.70 18.44 -1.83
N PHE A 889 -35.20 19.35 -2.70
CA PHE A 889 -35.28 20.81 -2.47
C PHE A 889 -33.92 21.53 -2.51
N GLN A 890 -33.61 22.42 -1.56
CA GLN A 890 -32.34 23.17 -1.53
C GLN A 890 -31.36 22.50 -0.57
N THR A 891 -31.23 21.17 -0.66
CA THR A 891 -30.28 20.42 0.16
C THR A 891 -28.88 20.73 -0.31
N GLU A 892 -28.02 21.13 0.62
CA GLU A 892 -26.59 21.32 0.39
C GLU A 892 -25.90 19.97 0.67
N VAL A 893 -25.09 19.49 -0.27
CA VAL A 893 -24.44 18.17 -0.19
C VAL A 893 -22.98 18.32 -0.57
N SER A 894 -22.11 18.26 0.43
CA SER A 894 -20.67 18.39 0.24
C SER A 894 -19.93 17.85 1.47
N VAL A 895 -18.62 17.67 1.37
CA VAL A 895 -17.77 17.17 2.45
C VAL A 895 -18.21 15.79 2.95
N GLY A 896 -17.82 14.73 2.22
CA GLY A 896 -18.16 13.36 2.59
C GLY A 896 -17.62 12.31 1.63
N TYR A 897 -17.60 11.06 2.04
CA TYR A 897 -17.13 9.98 1.17
C TYR A 897 -17.82 8.64 1.43
N THR A 898 -17.64 7.71 0.48
CA THR A 898 -17.99 6.30 0.68
C THR A 898 -16.80 5.41 0.34
N GLN A 899 -16.48 4.51 1.27
CA GLN A 899 -15.48 3.46 1.13
C GLN A 899 -16.12 2.10 1.43
N ASN A 900 -15.54 1.02 0.92
CA ASN A 900 -16.01 -0.37 1.16
C ASN A 900 -17.53 -0.55 1.02
N MET A 901 -18.13 0.24 0.13
CA MET A 901 -19.58 0.35 0.00
C MET A 901 -20.04 -0.41 -1.23
N THR A 902 -21.17 -1.09 -1.11
CA THR A 902 -21.84 -1.84 -2.18
C THR A 902 -23.27 -1.32 -2.31
N VAL A 903 -23.63 -0.76 -3.47
CA VAL A 903 -24.97 -0.23 -3.72
C VAL A 903 -25.71 -1.15 -4.69
N ILE A 904 -26.86 -1.69 -4.28
CA ILE A 904 -27.64 -2.67 -5.05
C ILE A 904 -29.05 -2.13 -5.26
N ALA A 905 -29.47 -2.02 -6.51
CA ALA A 905 -30.89 -1.93 -6.84
C ALA A 905 -31.48 -3.33 -7.01
N ASP A 906 -32.51 -3.69 -6.24
CA ASP A 906 -33.26 -4.95 -6.35
C ASP A 906 -34.51 -4.75 -7.24
N ASP A 907 -34.68 -5.58 -8.29
CA ASP A 907 -35.79 -5.45 -9.25
C ASP A 907 -37.13 -5.95 -8.68
N GLY A 908 -37.10 -6.53 -7.48
CA GLY A 908 -38.26 -6.98 -6.74
C GLY A 908 -39.18 -7.84 -7.60
N ASN A 909 -38.64 -8.74 -8.45
CA ASN A 909 -39.38 -9.72 -9.26
C ASN A 909 -40.62 -9.14 -10.01
N SER A 910 -40.61 -7.84 -10.32
CA SER A 910 -41.80 -7.08 -10.71
C SER A 910 -42.17 -7.35 -12.17
N VAL A 911 -42.93 -8.42 -12.38
CA VAL A 911 -43.45 -8.80 -13.70
C VAL A 911 -44.60 -7.87 -14.12
N GLY A 912 -44.30 -6.73 -14.77
CA GLY A 912 -45.28 -6.04 -15.62
C GLY A 912 -45.42 -4.52 -15.51
N SER A 913 -44.60 -3.82 -14.73
CA SER A 913 -44.45 -2.35 -14.85
C SER A 913 -43.48 -2.01 -16.01
N PRO A 914 -43.56 -0.82 -16.66
CA PRO A 914 -42.50 -0.38 -17.59
C PRO A 914 -41.13 -0.44 -16.87
N PRO A 915 -39.99 -0.56 -17.57
CA PRO A 915 -38.71 -0.71 -16.90
C PRO A 915 -38.43 0.57 -16.11
N ASP A 916 -38.63 0.50 -14.79
CA ASP A 916 -38.28 1.56 -13.87
C ASP A 916 -36.77 1.41 -13.63
N ARG A 917 -36.03 2.51 -13.79
CA ARG A 917 -34.57 2.51 -13.77
C ARG A 917 -34.07 2.33 -12.33
N SER A 918 -32.96 1.63 -12.15
CA SER A 918 -32.22 1.66 -10.89
C SER A 918 -31.49 3.00 -10.78
N HIS A 919 -32.05 3.97 -10.05
CA HIS A 919 -31.43 5.28 -9.84
C HIS A 919 -30.33 5.18 -8.77
N ALA A 920 -29.30 4.37 -9.04
CA ALA A 920 -28.29 3.96 -8.07
C ALA A 920 -26.98 4.75 -8.24
N GLY A 921 -26.44 5.32 -7.17
CA GLY A 921 -25.15 6.00 -7.20
C GLY A 921 -24.27 5.67 -6.01
N GLY A 922 -22.95 5.67 -6.18
CA GLY A 922 -22.01 5.38 -5.09
C GLY A 922 -22.07 6.42 -3.97
N LEU A 923 -22.17 7.72 -4.28
CA LEU A 923 -22.47 8.74 -3.27
C LEU A 923 -23.96 9.01 -3.17
N ILE A 924 -24.57 9.41 -4.28
CA ILE A 924 -25.93 9.96 -4.32
C ILE A 924 -26.81 9.17 -5.27
N GLY A 925 -27.97 8.72 -4.82
CA GLY A 925 -28.90 8.05 -5.72
C GLY A 925 -29.42 8.98 -6.81
N THR A 926 -29.96 10.14 -6.41
CA THR A 926 -30.51 11.12 -7.35
C THR A 926 -30.43 12.56 -6.83
N SER A 927 -30.05 13.51 -7.70
CA SER A 927 -30.16 14.95 -7.41
C SER A 927 -31.62 15.43 -7.51
N SER A 928 -31.95 16.66 -7.10
CA SER A 928 -33.32 17.18 -7.24
C SER A 928 -33.55 18.09 -8.44
N TYR A 929 -34.79 18.59 -8.56
CA TYR A 929 -35.18 19.55 -9.59
C TYR A 929 -34.72 20.99 -9.30
N ARG A 930 -33.99 21.21 -8.20
CA ARG A 930 -33.33 22.47 -7.85
C ARG A 930 -31.82 22.24 -7.83
N ASP A 931 -31.07 23.27 -8.25
CA ASP A 931 -29.61 23.19 -8.37
C ASP A 931 -28.97 22.89 -7.01
N SER A 932 -28.18 21.82 -6.96
CA SER A 932 -27.30 21.47 -5.86
C SER A 932 -25.84 21.70 -6.27
N THR A 933 -24.98 21.98 -5.29
CA THR A 933 -23.53 21.98 -5.48
C THR A 933 -22.98 20.78 -4.75
N PHE A 934 -22.06 20.07 -5.41
CA PHE A 934 -21.36 18.90 -4.90
C PHE A 934 -19.87 19.24 -4.92
N ASP A 935 -19.24 19.25 -3.75
CA ASP A 935 -17.82 19.54 -3.56
C ASP A 935 -17.23 18.78 -2.37
N GLN A 936 -15.90 18.67 -2.33
CA GLN A 936 -15.15 18.04 -1.23
C GLN A 936 -15.62 16.60 -0.97
N MET A 937 -15.70 15.76 -2.00
CA MET A 937 -16.19 14.39 -1.83
C MET A 937 -15.42 13.39 -2.67
N TYR A 938 -15.40 12.12 -2.25
CA TYR A 938 -14.92 11.05 -3.10
C TYR A 938 -15.65 9.74 -2.87
N THR A 939 -15.52 8.82 -3.82
CA THR A 939 -16.07 7.47 -3.71
C THR A 939 -15.20 6.46 -4.43
N ILE A 940 -15.00 5.30 -3.80
CA ILE A 940 -14.33 4.14 -4.39
C ILE A 940 -15.32 3.00 -4.66
N THR A 941 -16.60 3.30 -4.49
CA THR A 941 -17.72 2.37 -4.61
C THR A 941 -18.08 2.08 -6.05
N ASN A 942 -18.44 0.83 -6.30
CA ASN A 942 -19.23 0.46 -7.47
C ASN A 942 -20.72 0.33 -7.08
N ALA A 943 -21.59 0.90 -7.90
CA ALA A 943 -23.02 0.69 -7.79
C ALA A 943 -23.51 -0.32 -8.85
N ASP A 944 -24.34 -1.25 -8.41
CA ASP A 944 -24.97 -2.26 -9.26
C ASP A 944 -26.46 -1.95 -9.48
N GLY A 945 -26.89 -1.96 -10.74
CA GLY A 945 -28.29 -1.68 -11.08
C GLY A 945 -28.79 -2.27 -12.39
N PHE A 946 -30.10 -2.12 -12.62
CA PHE A 946 -30.82 -2.59 -13.80
C PHE A 946 -31.24 -1.43 -14.72
N ASP A 947 -31.06 -1.61 -16.04
CA ASP A 947 -31.48 -0.68 -17.11
C ASP A 947 -30.71 0.68 -17.17
N GLY A 948 -29.50 0.72 -16.59
CA GLY A 948 -28.44 1.68 -16.97
C GLY A 948 -28.54 3.09 -16.38
N ALA A 949 -29.13 3.27 -15.19
CA ALA A 949 -29.09 4.54 -14.45
C ALA A 949 -28.20 4.47 -13.20
N THR A 950 -27.06 3.80 -13.38
CA THR A 950 -26.07 3.58 -12.33
C THR A 950 -24.81 4.40 -12.60
N GLY A 951 -24.25 5.08 -11.60
CA GLY A 951 -22.98 5.80 -11.75
C GLY A 951 -22.20 5.91 -10.45
N ALA A 952 -20.87 6.03 -10.54
CA ALA A 952 -19.99 6.05 -9.38
C ALA A 952 -20.34 7.17 -8.39
N ILE A 953 -20.54 8.41 -8.88
CA ILE A 953 -20.92 9.54 -8.01
C ILE A 953 -22.43 9.60 -7.85
N VAL A 954 -23.16 9.65 -8.96
CA VAL A 954 -24.61 9.93 -8.94
C VAL A 954 -25.40 9.05 -9.90
N GLY A 955 -26.45 8.39 -9.41
CA GLY A 955 -27.30 7.56 -10.27
C GLY A 955 -28.03 8.39 -11.33
N THR A 956 -28.74 9.43 -10.91
CA THR A 956 -29.45 10.33 -11.84
C THR A 956 -29.31 11.82 -11.47
N ILE A 957 -28.94 12.62 -12.48
CA ILE A 957 -28.97 14.08 -12.41
C ILE A 957 -30.32 14.57 -12.95
N LEU A 958 -31.10 15.25 -12.10
CA LEU A 958 -32.40 15.82 -12.44
C LEU A 958 -32.33 17.32 -12.78
N GLY A 959 -33.29 17.80 -13.58
CA GLY A 959 -33.41 19.24 -13.84
C GLY A 959 -34.75 19.66 -14.43
N ALA A 960 -35.33 20.76 -13.92
CA ALA A 960 -36.65 21.26 -14.33
C ALA A 960 -36.64 22.69 -14.89
N GLN A 961 -37.49 22.94 -15.88
CA GLN A 961 -37.65 24.26 -16.48
C GLN A 961 -38.25 25.30 -15.52
N GLY A 962 -37.55 26.42 -15.38
CA GLY A 962 -38.07 27.64 -14.72
C GLY A 962 -37.83 27.73 -13.22
N GLU A 963 -37.26 26.69 -12.60
CA GLU A 963 -36.84 26.68 -11.19
C GLU A 963 -35.35 27.04 -11.01
N SER A 964 -34.55 26.98 -12.08
CA SER A 964 -33.08 27.10 -12.06
C SER A 964 -32.51 27.93 -13.22
N THR A 965 -31.32 28.53 -13.03
CA THR A 965 -30.56 29.25 -14.07
C THR A 965 -29.20 28.64 -14.41
N THR A 966 -28.72 27.66 -13.62
CA THR A 966 -27.32 27.21 -13.62
C THR A 966 -27.16 25.70 -13.73
N GLY A 967 -28.14 24.91 -13.26
CA GLY A 967 -28.04 23.44 -13.19
C GLY A 967 -27.20 22.99 -11.99
N ASP A 968 -27.21 21.69 -11.69
CA ASP A 968 -26.32 21.11 -10.66
C ASP A 968 -24.85 21.36 -10.99
N THR A 969 -24.03 21.53 -9.96
CA THR A 969 -22.59 21.79 -10.11
C THR A 969 -21.78 20.76 -9.33
N PHE A 970 -20.94 20.00 -10.03
CA PHE A 970 -19.91 19.15 -9.44
C PHE A 970 -18.57 19.84 -9.64
N THR A 971 -17.85 20.12 -8.56
CA THR A 971 -16.59 20.88 -8.57
C THR A 971 -15.39 19.98 -8.87
N GLU A 972 -14.20 20.58 -8.93
CA GLU A 972 -12.93 19.87 -9.14
C GLU A 972 -12.48 19.08 -7.90
N SER A 973 -13.15 19.25 -6.75
CA SER A 973 -12.90 18.51 -5.51
C SER A 973 -13.86 17.34 -5.30
N VAL A 974 -14.51 16.87 -6.37
CA VAL A 974 -15.31 15.64 -6.38
C VAL A 974 -14.56 14.56 -7.14
N TYR A 975 -14.27 13.44 -6.48
CA TYR A 975 -13.44 12.36 -7.02
C TYR A 975 -14.18 11.02 -7.10
N TRP A 976 -13.76 10.16 -8.03
CA TRP A 976 -14.16 8.76 -8.07
C TRP A 976 -13.06 7.88 -8.65
N GLN A 977 -13.09 6.59 -8.34
CA GLN A 977 -12.14 5.64 -8.92
C GLN A 977 -12.46 5.33 -10.40
N ASN A 978 -11.46 5.40 -11.28
CA ASN A 978 -11.56 5.43 -12.75
C ASN A 978 -12.15 4.19 -13.46
N SER A 979 -12.74 3.23 -12.73
CA SER A 979 -13.29 2.00 -13.29
C SER A 979 -14.69 2.18 -13.93
N GLU A 980 -15.40 3.28 -13.63
CA GLU A 980 -16.81 3.47 -14.01
C GLU A 980 -17.18 4.88 -14.51
N ASP A 981 -18.40 5.00 -15.06
CA ASP A 981 -19.01 6.29 -15.42
C ASP A 981 -19.46 7.06 -14.15
N PRO A 982 -19.14 8.36 -14.00
CA PRO A 982 -19.46 9.13 -12.80
C PRO A 982 -20.97 9.37 -12.59
N TYR A 983 -21.78 9.23 -13.64
CA TYR A 983 -23.23 9.29 -13.54
C TYR A 983 -23.92 8.30 -14.47
N GLY A 984 -25.06 7.76 -14.03
CA GLY A 984 -25.83 6.82 -14.83
C GLY A 984 -26.71 7.50 -15.87
N VAL A 985 -27.58 8.41 -15.42
CA VAL A 985 -28.52 9.14 -16.28
C VAL A 985 -28.47 10.63 -16.02
N ASN A 986 -28.54 11.40 -17.11
CA ASN A 986 -28.79 12.84 -17.06
C ASN A 986 -30.21 13.10 -17.62
N ASP A 987 -31.21 13.19 -16.73
CA ASP A 987 -32.63 13.41 -17.08
C ASP A 987 -33.06 14.87 -16.85
N VAL A 988 -32.35 15.76 -17.53
CA VAL A 988 -32.71 17.19 -17.59
C VAL A 988 -33.79 17.44 -18.64
N ASP A 989 -34.85 18.17 -18.27
CA ASP A 989 -35.86 18.62 -19.24
C ASP A 989 -35.18 19.43 -20.37
N TRP A 990 -35.66 19.31 -21.62
CA TRP A 990 -34.99 19.85 -22.83
C TRP A 990 -34.77 21.38 -22.85
N ASN A 991 -35.30 22.14 -21.87
CA ASN A 991 -34.92 23.54 -21.68
C ASN A 991 -34.51 23.89 -20.24
N ALA A 992 -34.16 22.91 -19.40
CA ALA A 992 -33.42 23.14 -18.17
C ALA A 992 -31.95 23.49 -18.49
N PRO A 993 -31.26 24.29 -17.67
CA PRO A 993 -29.82 24.48 -17.79
C PRO A 993 -29.08 23.14 -17.64
N SER A 994 -27.97 22.97 -18.36
CA SER A 994 -27.11 21.78 -18.25
C SER A 994 -26.30 21.82 -16.96
N PRO A 995 -26.05 20.67 -16.31
CA PRO A 995 -25.18 20.63 -15.14
C PRO A 995 -23.73 20.97 -15.51
N THR A 996 -22.98 21.46 -14.53
CA THR A 996 -21.53 21.67 -14.60
C THR A 996 -20.84 20.44 -14.01
N LEU A 997 -20.01 19.76 -14.79
CA LEU A 997 -19.40 18.48 -14.43
C LEU A 997 -17.87 18.64 -14.43
N ASN A 998 -17.30 19.10 -13.31
CA ASN A 998 -15.85 19.32 -13.15
C ASN A 998 -15.16 18.27 -12.26
N TRP A 999 -15.87 17.21 -11.87
CA TRP A 999 -15.33 16.10 -11.08
C TRP A 999 -14.09 15.47 -11.73
N ASN A 1000 -13.32 14.72 -10.95
CA ASN A 1000 -12.06 14.10 -11.38
C ASN A 1000 -12.03 12.59 -11.11
N GLY A 1001 -11.82 11.80 -12.15
CA GLY A 1001 -11.56 10.38 -11.99
C GLY A 1001 -10.09 10.13 -11.66
N ARG A 1002 -9.80 9.21 -10.74
CA ARG A 1002 -8.45 8.87 -10.25
C ARG A 1002 -8.23 7.36 -10.20
N SER A 1003 -6.98 6.91 -10.33
CA SER A 1003 -6.65 5.51 -10.03
C SER A 1003 -6.75 5.28 -8.51
N GLU A 1004 -6.58 4.03 -8.08
CA GLU A 1004 -6.44 3.72 -6.66
C GLU A 1004 -5.21 4.43 -6.06
N ASP A 1005 -4.05 4.29 -6.70
CA ASP A 1005 -2.79 4.89 -6.25
C ASP A 1005 -2.85 6.42 -6.16
N ASP A 1006 -3.56 7.07 -7.09
CA ASP A 1006 -3.74 8.54 -7.09
C ASP A 1006 -4.63 9.03 -5.93
N MET A 1007 -5.36 8.14 -5.26
CA MET A 1007 -6.32 8.44 -4.20
C MET A 1007 -5.81 8.08 -2.80
N LYS A 1008 -4.60 7.53 -2.65
CA LYS A 1008 -4.02 7.08 -1.38
C LYS A 1008 -2.68 7.75 -1.08
N GLY A 1009 -2.23 7.62 0.16
CA GLY A 1009 -0.87 7.95 0.63
C GLY A 1009 -0.67 9.42 1.03
N ASN A 1010 0.50 9.73 1.59
CA ASN A 1010 0.81 11.03 2.19
C ASN A 1010 0.82 12.18 1.17
N ASP A 1011 1.15 11.89 -0.09
CA ASP A 1011 1.18 12.90 -1.16
C ASP A 1011 -0.15 13.07 -1.89
N VAL A 1012 -1.24 12.47 -1.40
CA VAL A 1012 -2.61 12.60 -1.94
C VAL A 1012 -3.08 14.05 -2.07
N ASN A 1013 -2.52 14.96 -1.26
CA ASN A 1013 -2.76 16.41 -1.32
C ASN A 1013 -2.10 17.12 -2.52
N GLN A 1014 -1.28 16.43 -3.32
CA GLN A 1014 -0.56 17.02 -4.45
C GLN A 1014 -1.41 17.16 -5.73
N GLY A 1015 -0.95 18.06 -6.61
CA GLY A 1015 -1.61 18.33 -7.89
C GLY A 1015 -1.52 17.15 -8.87
N GLY A 1016 -2.67 16.65 -9.33
CA GLY A 1016 -2.76 15.45 -10.17
C GLY A 1016 -3.43 14.29 -9.44
N ARG A 1017 -3.33 14.27 -8.10
CA ARG A 1017 -4.01 13.37 -7.17
C ARG A 1017 -5.32 14.02 -6.67
N MET A 1018 -5.58 14.03 -5.37
CA MET A 1018 -6.77 14.60 -4.75
C MET A 1018 -6.58 16.01 -4.16
N GLY A 1019 -5.52 16.72 -4.54
CA GLY A 1019 -5.17 18.05 -4.02
C GLY A 1019 -6.16 19.21 -4.23
N ASN A 1020 -7.39 18.97 -4.69
CA ASN A 1020 -8.47 19.96 -4.57
C ASN A 1020 -9.34 19.74 -3.32
N LEU A 1021 -9.12 18.65 -2.58
CA LEU A 1021 -9.64 18.52 -1.22
C LEU A 1021 -8.91 19.51 -0.30
N ASN A 1022 -9.62 20.05 0.68
CA ASN A 1022 -9.05 20.99 1.66
C ASN A 1022 -8.42 20.19 2.81
N PHE A 1023 -7.11 19.96 2.76
CA PHE A 1023 -6.39 19.22 3.79
C PHE A 1023 -6.13 20.04 5.07
N GLU A 1024 -5.86 19.37 6.18
CA GLU A 1024 -5.60 19.95 7.51
C GLU A 1024 -4.50 21.03 7.48
N GLU A 1025 -3.42 20.79 6.72
CA GLU A 1025 -2.34 21.76 6.50
C GLU A 1025 -2.84 23.11 5.93
N GLU A 1026 -3.95 23.10 5.20
CA GLU A 1026 -4.60 24.28 4.64
C GLU A 1026 -5.77 24.82 5.51
N GLY A 1027 -5.99 24.20 6.67
CA GLY A 1027 -7.08 24.46 7.61
C GLY A 1027 -8.42 23.86 7.17
N GLY A 1028 -8.39 22.77 6.39
CA GLY A 1028 -9.57 21.97 6.04
C GLY A 1028 -9.69 20.67 6.84
N PRO A 1029 -10.75 19.87 6.61
CA PRO A 1029 -11.07 18.71 7.45
C PRO A 1029 -10.41 17.40 7.02
N TRP A 1030 -9.72 17.37 5.88
CA TRP A 1030 -9.14 16.15 5.33
C TRP A 1030 -7.73 15.89 5.88
N VAL A 1031 -7.48 14.66 6.31
CA VAL A 1031 -6.16 14.18 6.73
C VAL A 1031 -5.68 13.15 5.71
N ALA A 1032 -4.43 13.29 5.26
CA ALA A 1032 -3.79 12.29 4.41
C ALA A 1032 -3.37 11.11 5.30
N VAL A 1033 -3.62 9.88 4.84
CA VAL A 1033 -3.31 8.68 5.61
C VAL A 1033 -2.22 7.88 4.86
N PRO A 1034 -1.14 7.44 5.54
CA PRO A 1034 -0.12 6.59 4.94
C PRO A 1034 -0.74 5.33 4.33
N ASP A 1035 -0.38 5.03 3.07
CA ASP A 1035 -0.86 3.88 2.29
C ASP A 1035 -2.39 3.67 2.20
N ASP A 1036 -3.17 4.65 2.66
CA ASP A 1036 -4.64 4.59 2.68
C ASP A 1036 -5.26 5.88 2.14
N TYR A 1037 -6.58 5.87 1.99
CA TYR A 1037 -7.37 6.99 1.48
C TYR A 1037 -7.51 8.11 2.54
N PRO A 1038 -7.67 9.38 2.11
CA PRO A 1038 -7.92 10.48 3.02
C PRO A 1038 -9.14 10.27 3.92
N ARG A 1039 -8.97 10.50 5.23
CA ARG A 1039 -10.04 10.42 6.24
C ARG A 1039 -10.32 11.81 6.81
N PHE A 1040 -11.40 11.97 7.57
CA PHE A 1040 -11.62 13.19 8.33
C PHE A 1040 -10.89 13.15 9.67
N ASP A 1041 -10.44 14.32 10.12
CA ASP A 1041 -9.75 14.52 11.40
C ASP A 1041 -10.53 13.91 12.58
N TRP A 1042 -11.83 14.21 12.68
CA TRP A 1042 -12.69 13.70 13.75
C TRP A 1042 -12.81 12.17 13.79
N GLU A 1043 -12.61 11.47 12.66
CA GLU A 1043 -12.64 10.01 12.65
C GLU A 1043 -11.40 9.45 13.35
N LEU A 1044 -10.25 10.09 13.12
CA LEU A 1044 -8.98 9.73 13.72
C LEU A 1044 -8.96 10.05 15.22
N GLU A 1045 -9.49 11.21 15.61
CA GLU A 1045 -9.70 11.57 17.02
C GLU A 1045 -10.54 10.52 17.75
N ALA A 1046 -11.63 10.06 17.12
CA ALA A 1046 -12.53 9.09 17.71
C ALA A 1046 -11.99 7.64 17.67
N GLU A 1047 -10.93 7.38 16.90
CA GLU A 1047 -10.17 6.11 16.91
C GLU A 1047 -9.01 6.14 17.93
N GLY A 1048 -8.74 7.29 18.55
CA GLY A 1048 -7.76 7.46 19.62
C GLY A 1048 -6.31 7.30 19.17
N ILE A 1049 -6.03 7.54 17.89
CA ILE A 1049 -4.74 7.23 17.29
C ILE A 1049 -3.60 8.11 17.84
N PHE A 1050 -2.40 7.55 17.89
CA PHE A 1050 -1.16 8.31 18.08
C PHE A 1050 -0.47 8.57 16.75
N GLU A 1051 -0.45 9.83 16.34
CA GLU A 1051 0.34 10.27 15.19
C GLU A 1051 1.80 10.52 15.60
N VAL A 1052 2.69 10.34 14.65
CA VAL A 1052 4.11 10.59 14.83
C VAL A 1052 4.58 11.37 13.63
N ASP A 1053 5.27 12.50 13.88
CA ASP A 1053 5.88 13.35 12.86
C ASP A 1053 7.36 13.54 13.21
N ILE A 1054 8.26 13.28 12.27
CA ILE A 1054 9.69 13.52 12.44
C ILE A 1054 9.95 15.02 12.30
N ASP A 1055 10.35 15.66 13.40
CA ASP A 1055 10.65 17.09 13.44
C ASP A 1055 12.01 17.41 12.83
N ASN A 1056 13.00 16.56 13.12
CA ASN A 1056 14.38 16.82 12.75
C ASN A 1056 15.21 15.55 12.67
N VAL A 1057 15.97 15.46 11.58
CA VAL A 1057 16.98 14.44 11.33
C VAL A 1057 18.33 15.13 11.17
N GLU A 1058 19.29 14.84 12.05
CA GLU A 1058 20.65 15.34 11.89
C GLU A 1058 21.52 14.34 11.11
N ASN A 1059 22.18 14.83 10.06
CA ASN A 1059 23.22 14.07 9.37
C ASN A 1059 24.32 13.66 10.35
N VAL A 1060 24.82 12.44 10.18
CA VAL A 1060 25.81 11.84 11.07
C VAL A 1060 26.98 11.32 10.27
N THR A 1061 28.09 10.99 10.92
CA THR A 1061 29.20 10.29 10.27
C THR A 1061 29.13 8.84 10.71
N ALA A 1062 29.25 7.91 9.77
CA ALA A 1062 29.29 6.47 10.01
C ALA A 1062 30.21 6.14 11.20
N GLY A 1063 29.69 5.38 12.16
CA GLY A 1063 30.37 5.06 13.44
C GLY A 1063 30.07 6.04 14.59
N ASN A 1064 29.21 7.05 14.41
CA ASN A 1064 28.75 7.95 15.46
C ASN A 1064 27.25 7.81 15.74
N SER A 1065 26.81 8.31 16.89
CA SER A 1065 25.39 8.40 17.25
C SER A 1065 24.72 9.62 16.62
N THR A 1066 23.49 9.44 16.14
CA THR A 1066 22.56 10.53 15.81
C THR A 1066 21.31 10.46 16.66
N THR A 1067 20.59 11.57 16.76
CA THR A 1067 19.32 11.67 17.45
C THR A 1067 18.26 12.13 16.46
N ILE A 1068 17.15 11.41 16.41
CA ILE A 1068 15.96 11.73 15.64
C ILE A 1068 14.94 12.30 16.63
N ASP A 1069 14.57 13.55 16.40
CA ASP A 1069 13.52 14.21 17.18
C ASP A 1069 12.20 13.99 16.44
N ALA A 1070 11.20 13.41 17.13
CA ALA A 1070 9.85 13.28 16.61
C ALA A 1070 8.83 13.85 17.59
N THR A 1071 7.75 14.41 17.07
CA THR A 1071 6.58 14.80 17.84
C THR A 1071 5.56 13.68 17.76
N VAL A 1072 5.11 13.23 18.92
CA VAL A 1072 4.01 12.29 19.06
C VAL A 1072 2.78 13.07 19.46
N THR A 1073 1.73 12.98 18.66
CA THR A 1073 0.47 13.68 18.87
C THR A 1073 -0.61 12.63 19.13
N SER A 1074 -1.17 12.61 20.33
CA SER A 1074 -2.40 11.84 20.53
C SER A 1074 -3.58 12.62 20.00
N ARG A 1075 -4.39 11.96 19.17
CA ARG A 1075 -5.69 12.48 18.72
C ARG A 1075 -6.81 12.11 19.70
N ASP A 1076 -6.54 11.28 20.71
CA ASP A 1076 -7.51 10.92 21.73
C ASP A 1076 -7.67 12.05 22.76
N THR A 1077 -8.86 12.65 22.81
CA THR A 1077 -9.16 13.74 23.73
C THR A 1077 -9.54 13.30 25.15
N ASP A 1078 -9.75 12.00 25.37
CA ASP A 1078 -10.24 11.41 26.61
C ASP A 1078 -9.23 10.46 27.29
N LEU A 1079 -7.96 10.41 26.84
CA LEU A 1079 -6.90 9.62 27.48
C LEU A 1079 -6.79 9.88 28.99
N ASP A 1080 -6.74 8.80 29.78
CA ASP A 1080 -6.56 8.80 31.23
C ASP A 1080 -5.17 8.23 31.62
N GLU A 1081 -4.61 8.65 32.77
CA GLU A 1081 -3.30 8.19 33.29
C GLU A 1081 -3.20 6.66 33.49
N ASP A 1082 -4.33 5.94 33.46
CA ASP A 1082 -4.41 4.48 33.66
C ASP A 1082 -4.42 3.68 32.34
N ASP A 1083 -4.43 4.35 31.17
CA ASP A 1083 -4.39 3.70 29.85
C ASP A 1083 -2.99 3.13 29.49
N VAL A 1084 -2.96 2.17 28.57
CA VAL A 1084 -1.73 1.46 28.17
C VAL A 1084 -0.77 2.44 27.47
N PRO A 1085 0.54 2.41 27.82
CA PRO A 1085 1.53 3.25 27.15
C PRO A 1085 1.68 2.91 25.66
N GLN A 1086 1.86 3.94 24.83
CA GLN A 1086 2.15 3.78 23.41
C GLN A 1086 3.65 3.59 23.15
N ILE A 1087 4.02 2.56 22.39
CA ILE A 1087 5.42 2.32 22.01
C ILE A 1087 5.74 3.01 20.67
N ILE A 1088 6.74 3.89 20.70
CA ILE A 1088 7.28 4.60 19.54
C ILE A 1088 8.59 3.95 19.13
N THR A 1089 8.72 3.58 17.86
CA THR A 1089 9.83 2.81 17.31
C THR A 1089 10.56 3.61 16.24
N LEU A 1090 11.89 3.69 16.31
CA LEU A 1090 12.75 4.21 15.24
C LEU A 1090 13.34 3.06 14.45
N THR A 1091 13.21 3.14 13.14
CA THR A 1091 13.76 2.21 12.15
C THR A 1091 14.77 2.94 11.26
N ASP A 1092 15.92 2.31 10.99
CA ASP A 1092 16.98 2.86 10.16
C ASP A 1092 16.74 2.70 8.64
N THR A 1093 17.75 3.08 7.85
CA THR A 1093 17.73 3.09 6.38
C THR A 1093 17.59 1.70 5.74
N ASP A 1094 17.88 0.64 6.49
CA ASP A 1094 17.80 -0.76 6.04
C ASP A 1094 16.53 -1.44 6.55
N GLY A 1095 15.67 -0.71 7.28
CA GLY A 1095 14.43 -1.25 7.84
C GLY A 1095 14.62 -1.95 9.20
N GLN A 1096 15.76 -1.78 9.88
CA GLN A 1096 15.99 -2.36 11.21
C GLN A 1096 15.57 -1.42 12.32
N VAL A 1097 14.94 -1.96 13.36
CA VAL A 1097 14.60 -1.17 14.56
C VAL A 1097 15.86 -0.85 15.34
N VAL A 1098 16.14 0.43 15.53
CA VAL A 1098 17.37 0.93 16.16
C VAL A 1098 17.13 1.64 17.49
N ASP A 1099 15.91 2.10 17.77
CA ASP A 1099 15.50 2.60 19.09
C ASP A 1099 14.00 2.46 19.34
N THR A 1100 13.59 2.45 20.61
CA THR A 1100 12.17 2.46 21.02
C THR A 1100 11.95 3.33 22.26
N LYS A 1101 10.77 3.94 22.36
CA LYS A 1101 10.40 4.84 23.46
C LYS A 1101 8.93 4.77 23.80
N GLU A 1102 8.66 4.75 25.09
CA GLU A 1102 7.30 4.71 25.64
C GLU A 1102 6.74 6.14 25.80
N VAL A 1103 5.48 6.34 25.42
CA VAL A 1103 4.72 7.59 25.62
C VAL A 1103 3.43 7.29 26.38
N VAL A 1104 3.21 8.00 27.49
CA VAL A 1104 1.96 7.95 28.27
C VAL A 1104 1.25 9.30 28.29
N GLU A 1105 -0.03 9.36 28.69
CA GLU A 1105 -0.80 10.60 28.84
C GLU A 1105 -0.04 11.68 29.64
N SER A 1106 0.68 11.27 30.70
CA SER A 1106 1.42 12.21 31.55
C SER A 1106 2.62 12.90 30.89
N ASP A 1107 3.08 12.38 29.74
CA ASP A 1107 4.11 13.00 28.91
C ASP A 1107 3.54 14.07 27.97
N LEU A 1108 2.25 13.98 27.63
CA LEU A 1108 1.58 14.89 26.71
C LEU A 1108 1.35 16.27 27.34
N ASN A 1109 1.42 17.29 26.50
CA ASN A 1109 1.20 18.68 26.88
C ASN A 1109 -0.31 19.06 26.84
N GLU A 1110 -0.65 20.33 27.09
CA GLU A 1110 -2.06 20.80 27.07
C GLU A 1110 -2.73 20.69 25.68
N ASP A 1111 -1.93 20.49 24.63
CA ASP A 1111 -2.35 20.35 23.23
C ASP A 1111 -2.28 18.88 22.75
N GLY A 1112 -2.01 17.90 23.63
CA GLY A 1112 -2.00 16.46 23.28
C GLY A 1112 -0.68 15.95 22.67
N GLU A 1113 0.38 16.75 22.72
CA GLU A 1113 1.66 16.46 22.03
C GLU A 1113 2.80 16.23 23.02
N THR A 1114 3.76 15.37 22.66
CA THR A 1114 5.06 15.25 23.33
C THR A 1114 6.20 15.10 22.32
N GLU A 1115 7.38 15.64 22.62
CA GLU A 1115 8.58 15.42 21.83
C GLU A 1115 9.33 14.18 22.35
N VAL A 1116 9.65 13.26 21.46
CA VAL A 1116 10.46 12.08 21.73
C VAL A 1116 11.78 12.15 20.97
N GLU A 1117 12.87 12.17 21.73
CA GLU A 1117 14.22 11.95 21.19
C GLU A 1117 14.50 10.43 21.10
N LEU A 1118 14.80 9.93 19.91
CA LEU A 1118 15.19 8.55 19.60
C LEU A 1118 16.65 8.52 19.11
N GLU A 1119 17.50 7.64 19.62
CA GLU A 1119 18.93 7.60 19.34
C GLU A 1119 19.32 6.43 18.43
N TRP A 1120 19.98 6.71 17.31
CA TRP A 1120 20.56 5.68 16.44
C TRP A 1120 22.09 5.71 16.50
N GLN A 1121 22.72 4.59 16.86
CA GLN A 1121 24.17 4.39 16.80
C GLN A 1121 24.58 3.83 15.43
N THR A 1122 25.01 4.69 14.51
CA THR A 1122 25.43 4.24 13.17
C THR A 1122 26.73 3.43 13.20
N SER A 1123 26.79 2.39 12.36
CA SER A 1123 27.98 1.60 12.06
C SER A 1123 28.87 2.29 11.02
N LEU A 1124 30.07 1.76 10.76
CA LEU A 1124 30.96 2.28 9.71
C LEU A 1124 30.48 1.97 8.29
N ASN A 1125 29.52 1.03 8.15
CA ASN A 1125 28.96 0.60 6.87
C ASN A 1125 27.64 1.31 6.53
N ASP A 1126 27.12 2.13 7.44
CA ASP A 1126 25.85 2.84 7.25
C ASP A 1126 26.08 4.12 6.40
N ASP A 1127 27.20 4.25 5.66
CA ASP A 1127 27.50 5.45 4.89
C ASP A 1127 26.66 5.55 3.61
N GLY A 1128 26.06 6.72 3.39
CA GLY A 1128 25.13 6.91 2.29
C GLY A 1128 23.94 7.79 2.67
N SER A 1129 22.99 7.90 1.75
CA SER A 1129 21.70 8.53 2.00
C SER A 1129 20.62 7.46 2.04
N GLY A 1130 19.74 7.53 3.04
CA GLY A 1130 18.57 6.67 3.16
C GLY A 1130 17.47 7.37 3.95
N GLU A 1131 16.42 6.64 4.35
CA GLU A 1131 15.34 7.19 5.18
C GLU A 1131 15.26 6.49 6.54
N VAL A 1132 15.10 7.28 7.59
CA VAL A 1132 14.72 6.77 8.92
C VAL A 1132 13.20 6.85 9.05
N THR A 1133 12.61 5.89 9.75
CA THR A 1133 11.15 5.85 9.98
C THR A 1133 10.87 5.81 11.47
N VAL A 1134 10.03 6.70 11.98
CA VAL A 1134 9.51 6.65 13.34
C VAL A 1134 8.05 6.20 13.31
N ARG A 1135 7.67 5.23 14.14
CA ARG A 1135 6.38 4.57 14.12
C ARG A 1135 5.76 4.41 15.52
N SER A 1136 4.50 4.79 15.70
CA SER A 1136 3.62 4.35 16.81
C SER A 1136 2.89 3.06 16.43
N GLU A 1137 2.09 2.49 17.32
CA GLU A 1137 1.25 1.33 16.99
C GLU A 1137 0.25 1.64 15.86
N ASP A 1138 -0.11 2.91 15.69
CA ASP A 1138 -1.14 3.37 14.73
C ASP A 1138 -0.58 3.98 13.44
N ARG A 1139 0.59 4.63 13.49
CA ARG A 1139 1.11 5.50 12.42
C ARG A 1139 2.62 5.48 12.31
N ALA A 1140 3.13 5.83 11.14
CA ALA A 1140 4.56 6.02 10.90
C ALA A 1140 4.82 7.27 10.06
N ASP A 1141 5.95 7.90 10.30
CA ASP A 1141 6.51 8.96 9.46
C ASP A 1141 7.98 8.65 9.12
N SER A 1142 8.42 9.07 7.94
CA SER A 1142 9.73 8.76 7.39
C SER A 1142 10.42 10.03 6.91
N ALA A 1143 11.73 10.13 7.15
CA ALA A 1143 12.52 11.29 6.78
C ALA A 1143 13.91 10.91 6.29
N PRO A 1144 14.46 11.62 5.30
CA PRO A 1144 15.78 11.33 4.76
C PRO A 1144 16.90 11.70 5.75
N ILE A 1145 17.93 10.87 5.80
CA ILE A 1145 19.17 11.09 6.54
C ILE A 1145 20.37 10.93 5.60
N GLU A 1146 21.41 11.78 5.75
CA GLU A 1146 22.72 11.54 5.14
C GLU A 1146 23.73 11.12 6.21
N ILE A 1147 24.45 10.04 5.93
CA ILE A 1147 25.49 9.47 6.78
C ILE A 1147 26.81 9.60 6.04
N GLU A 1148 27.66 10.53 6.48
CA GLU A 1148 28.97 10.74 5.89
C GLU A 1148 29.90 9.54 6.19
N PRO A 1149 30.74 9.10 5.25
CA PRO A 1149 31.68 8.02 5.48
C PRO A 1149 32.67 8.35 6.62
N GLY A 1150 32.98 7.35 7.44
CA GLY A 1150 33.93 7.47 8.55
C GLY A 1150 35.34 7.89 8.10
N ASP A 1151 36.11 8.53 8.98
CA ASP A 1151 37.48 8.98 8.68
C ASP A 1151 38.37 7.78 8.24
N GLU A 1152 38.67 7.69 6.94
CA GLU A 1152 39.67 6.75 6.37
C GLU A 1152 41.02 6.90 7.11
N ILE A 1153 41.51 5.81 7.71
CA ILE A 1153 42.88 5.77 8.21
C ILE A 1153 43.82 5.70 7.00
N ASP A 1154 44.29 6.86 6.54
CA ASP A 1154 45.27 7.02 5.45
C ASP A 1154 46.56 6.21 5.70
N TRP A 1155 46.64 5.01 5.11
CA TRP A 1155 47.83 4.16 5.09
C TRP A 1155 48.79 4.50 3.93
N THR A 1156 48.68 5.68 3.30
CA THR A 1156 49.61 6.09 2.22
C THR A 1156 50.80 6.92 2.72
N GLY A 1157 51.50 6.40 3.72
CA GLY A 1157 52.81 6.91 4.16
C GLY A 1157 53.96 6.43 3.28
N ASP A 1158 54.30 7.18 2.24
CA ASP A 1158 55.50 7.04 1.38
C ASP A 1158 56.74 6.50 2.12
N ALA A 1159 57.13 5.26 1.80
CA ALA A 1159 58.32 4.59 2.32
C ALA A 1159 59.61 5.12 1.66
N ASP A 1160 59.95 6.37 1.93
CA ASP A 1160 61.24 7.00 1.63
C ASP A 1160 61.84 7.60 2.91
N GLY A 1161 62.74 6.85 3.55
CA GLY A 1161 63.84 7.45 4.30
C GLY A 1161 63.80 7.42 5.84
N SER A 1162 64.49 6.41 6.37
CA SER A 1162 65.20 6.36 7.67
C SER A 1162 64.40 6.08 8.96
N LEU A 1163 64.74 4.92 9.53
CA LEU A 1163 64.42 4.37 10.85
C LEU A 1163 65.08 5.14 12.02
N ASP A 1164 64.86 6.45 12.16
CA ASP A 1164 65.34 7.22 13.33
C ASP A 1164 64.49 8.49 13.54
N ASP A 1165 63.23 8.37 13.99
CA ASP A 1165 62.56 9.34 14.89
C ASP A 1165 61.08 8.92 15.10
N ILE A 1166 60.84 7.94 15.99
CA ILE A 1166 59.55 7.83 16.69
C ILE A 1166 59.82 8.25 18.12
N GLY A 1167 59.65 9.54 18.35
CA GLY A 1167 59.63 10.16 19.66
C GLY A 1167 58.78 11.40 19.56
N ASP A 1168 57.65 11.35 20.28
CA ASP A 1168 56.77 12.48 20.61
C ASP A 1168 55.54 12.70 19.70
N SER A 1169 54.52 11.87 19.90
CA SER A 1169 53.13 12.34 19.89
C SER A 1169 52.33 11.51 20.91
N THR A 1170 51.95 12.17 22.01
CA THR A 1170 50.94 11.71 22.96
C THR A 1170 49.57 11.99 22.37
N ILE A 1171 48.79 10.95 22.09
CA ILE A 1171 47.34 11.07 21.98
C ILE A 1171 46.82 11.20 23.41
N GLU A 1172 46.20 12.34 23.72
CA GLU A 1172 45.43 12.53 24.95
C GLU A 1172 44.08 11.85 24.72
N ILE A 1173 43.84 10.75 25.42
CA ILE A 1173 42.50 10.15 25.57
C ILE A 1173 41.84 10.93 26.71
N ASP A 1174 40.74 11.62 26.42
CA ASP A 1174 39.86 12.17 27.44
C ASP A 1174 38.94 11.02 27.92
N VAL A 1175 39.01 10.73 29.22
CA VAL A 1175 38.17 9.71 29.88
C VAL A 1175 37.52 10.39 31.08
N ASP A 1176 36.28 10.83 30.91
CA ASP A 1176 35.29 11.18 31.92
C ASP A 1176 33.96 10.72 31.28
N ALA A 1177 33.05 9.90 31.82
CA ALA A 1177 32.80 9.24 33.10
C ALA A 1177 32.12 7.87 32.75
N VAL A 1178 31.96 6.87 33.61
CA VAL A 1178 30.86 6.77 34.57
C VAL A 1178 31.25 5.85 35.74
N GLU A 1179 30.77 6.26 36.91
CA GLU A 1179 31.00 5.74 38.24
C GLU A 1179 29.99 4.62 38.53
N VAL A 1180 30.47 3.40 38.83
CA VAL A 1180 29.64 2.28 39.27
C VAL A 1180 28.93 2.63 40.58
N GLY A 1181 27.58 2.60 40.56
CA GLY A 1181 26.70 2.75 41.71
C GLY A 1181 25.71 1.63 41.80
#